data_AF-A0A926DPV0-F1
#
_entry.id   AF-A0A926DPV0-F1
#
_cell.length_a   1.000
_cell.length_b   1.000
_cell.length_c   1.000
_cell.angle_alpha   90.00
_cell.angle_beta   90.00
_cell.angle_gamma   90.00
#
_symmetry.space_group_name_H-M   'P 1'
#
loop_
_entity.id
_entity.type
_entity.pdbx_description
1 polymer ?
#
loop_
_entity_poly.entity_id
_entity_poly.type
_entity_poly.pdbx_seq_one_letter_code
_entity_poly.pdbx_strand_id
1 'polypeptide(L)'
;MKKLTALVLSVLLLFGTAPLAFAQDHVQAYWPLHDEYNAALSSGDADRIIQAVKAIEALYAQPQNKSQRSAVTWGQQKCAQLYEQNGDFVNAKAYYEKFLENVTWLNNNGENYADSIKTTKAILNHLSLAPQVYVEAEYPADVPHFGAKHEPANGVFFGTCDPFTPDETAFLLYVEYFSQTVEMFSYLLPGDKSIPVEIAWNVPENLESLERVASGESDSYMIENLKFIASDGRPVLLRFAAEANCWDIPEDAESRRYFIETFQKAFRRVSDFARQYAPNAAMLFSPNDISNWNTSAREFYPGDEYVDWIGLSMYDNLDPNATFAPGDGVDAFYCRGLFDNPLVKVREVIETVSANKPILISECGFAYNDPAGNQTEEHAVRKLKEFYSYVTMVYPQVKGVMYFNKDMEKDFSLTGNAALSEAYRQAVAQNVALQSSVTGSTRGYTRFSTINESLDSLNLSVYASYPTQEPVSVSYTIDGGHIPSEEALPFRARVDVGSLTPGKHTLGVAISCANTYETFFYDFYVGKNGFVSTVPFENDIAVTVNGERVKFDARPRIIDDRTLVPLRAIFEALGAQVNWNADTKTVTAERQETQVSLTIGSNALFVNGEQKTLDVPAQIIQDRTLVPVRAIAESFRCIVDWDGERQMVMVTEN
;
A
#
# COMPACT_ATOMS: atom_id res chain seq x y z
N MET A 1 39.82 -29.21 -13.47
CA MET A 1 40.69 -30.24 -12.86
C MET A 1 40.79 -29.99 -11.36
N LYS A 2 40.48 -31.01 -10.53
CA LYS A 2 40.69 -31.17 -9.05
C LYS A 2 39.82 -30.26 -8.15
N LYS A 3 38.74 -30.71 -7.46
CA LYS A 3 38.51 -31.68 -6.34
C LYS A 3 39.22 -31.37 -5.00
N LEU A 4 38.39 -31.27 -3.94
CA LEU A 4 38.63 -31.29 -2.47
C LEU A 4 39.47 -30.12 -1.93
N THR A 5 39.15 -29.42 -0.83
CA THR A 5 38.91 -29.91 0.54
C THR A 5 38.45 -28.71 1.40
N ALA A 6 37.42 -28.84 2.25
CA ALA A 6 37.17 -27.90 3.34
C ALA A 6 36.50 -28.65 4.51
N LEU A 7 37.33 -29.21 5.37
CA LEU A 7 36.98 -29.70 6.69
C LEU A 7 38.07 -29.19 7.65
N VAL A 8 37.65 -28.76 8.83
CA VAL A 8 38.46 -28.40 10.01
C VAL A 8 38.96 -26.95 10.05
N LEU A 9 38.25 -26.10 10.82
CA LEU A 9 38.89 -25.14 11.71
C LEU A 9 37.96 -24.80 12.89
N SER A 10 38.04 -25.58 13.96
CA SER A 10 37.40 -25.25 15.24
C SER A 10 38.18 -25.86 16.40
N VAL A 11 39.32 -25.24 16.73
CA VAL A 11 40.05 -25.51 17.97
C VAL A 11 40.70 -24.21 18.46
N LEU A 12 40.32 -23.81 19.68
CA LEU A 12 41.01 -22.92 20.64
C LEU A 12 41.02 -21.40 20.43
N LEU A 13 40.40 -20.68 21.39
CA LEU A 13 40.87 -19.54 22.21
C LEU A 13 39.61 -19.05 23.00
N LEU A 14 39.54 -18.79 24.31
CA LEU A 14 40.47 -18.73 25.44
C LEU A 14 39.63 -18.79 26.73
N PHE A 15 40.16 -19.47 27.75
CA PHE A 15 39.68 -19.41 29.14
C PHE A 15 39.99 -18.03 29.76
N GLY A 16 38.98 -17.41 30.37
CA GLY A 16 39.09 -16.29 31.31
C GLY A 16 38.16 -16.55 32.49
N THR A 17 38.66 -16.38 33.71
CA THR A 17 38.19 -17.00 34.96
C THR A 17 37.00 -16.29 35.66
N ALA A 18 35.93 -17.07 35.89
CA ALA A 18 34.87 -17.02 36.94
C ALA A 18 33.79 -15.90 36.93
N PRO A 19 32.51 -16.20 37.31
CA PRO A 19 32.06 -17.37 38.07
C PRO A 19 31.51 -18.53 37.20
N LEU A 20 32.05 -19.71 37.49
CA LEU A 20 31.94 -20.98 36.76
C LEU A 20 30.75 -21.86 37.17
N ALA A 21 29.78 -21.37 37.95
CA ALA A 21 28.72 -22.23 38.50
C ALA A 21 27.45 -22.33 37.62
N PHE A 22 27.20 -21.40 36.69
CA PHE A 22 26.01 -21.44 35.82
C PHE A 22 26.34 -21.76 34.34
N ALA A 23 27.58 -21.58 33.91
CA ALA A 23 27.99 -21.81 32.53
C ALA A 23 28.42 -23.27 32.24
N GLN A 24 28.73 -24.07 33.28
CA GLN A 24 29.26 -25.43 33.12
C GLN A 24 28.15 -26.49 32.94
N ASP A 25 26.95 -26.25 33.49
CA ASP A 25 25.87 -27.25 33.51
C ASP A 25 25.21 -27.47 32.14
N HIS A 26 25.09 -26.43 31.31
CA HIS A 26 24.45 -26.56 29.98
C HIS A 26 25.39 -27.13 28.90
N VAL A 27 26.71 -27.01 29.05
CA VAL A 27 27.66 -27.51 28.05
C VAL A 27 27.61 -29.04 27.93
N GLN A 28 27.46 -29.75 29.06
CA GLN A 28 27.31 -31.22 29.03
C GLN A 28 25.95 -31.66 28.48
N ALA A 29 24.87 -30.92 28.75
CA ALA A 29 23.54 -31.22 28.25
C ALA A 29 23.37 -30.90 26.75
N TYR A 30 24.16 -29.96 26.21
CA TYR A 30 24.08 -29.55 24.82
C TYR A 30 24.58 -30.61 23.83
N TRP A 31 25.74 -31.22 24.09
CA TRP A 31 26.38 -32.11 23.11
C TRP A 31 25.52 -33.32 22.71
N PRO A 32 24.84 -34.04 23.64
CA PRO A 32 23.93 -35.11 23.24
C PRO A 32 22.77 -34.64 22.34
N LEU A 33 22.25 -33.43 22.58
CA LEU A 33 21.18 -32.85 21.75
C LEU A 33 21.71 -32.43 20.37
N HIS A 34 22.93 -31.92 20.32
CA HIS A 34 23.61 -31.58 19.07
C HIS A 34 23.96 -32.82 18.24
N ASP A 35 24.41 -33.90 18.87
CA ASP A 35 24.65 -35.19 18.22
C ASP A 35 23.35 -35.76 17.63
N GLU A 36 22.24 -35.66 18.37
CA GLU A 36 20.92 -36.05 17.87
C GLU A 36 20.47 -35.18 16.69
N TYR A 37 20.68 -33.86 16.74
CA TYR A 37 20.42 -32.97 15.62
C TYR A 37 21.23 -33.35 14.36
N ASN A 38 22.52 -33.65 14.50
CA ASN A 38 23.36 -34.08 13.38
C ASN A 38 22.94 -35.45 12.82
N ALA A 39 22.53 -36.37 13.70
CA ALA A 39 21.99 -37.67 13.30
C ALA A 39 20.66 -37.52 12.55
N ALA A 40 19.80 -36.59 12.98
CA ALA A 40 18.54 -36.26 12.33
C ALA A 40 18.75 -35.59 10.95
N LEU A 41 19.70 -34.66 10.85
CA LEU A 41 20.11 -34.07 9.58
C LEU A 41 20.59 -35.14 8.59
N SER A 42 21.38 -36.10 9.07
CA SER A 42 21.92 -37.19 8.25
C SER A 42 20.84 -38.17 7.77
N SER A 43 19.74 -38.33 8.52
CA SER A 43 18.62 -39.16 8.09
C SER A 43 17.66 -38.45 7.14
N GLY A 44 17.70 -37.11 7.07
CA GLY A 44 16.76 -36.31 6.28
C GLY A 44 15.33 -36.32 6.82
N ASP A 45 15.14 -36.72 8.08
CA ASP A 45 13.83 -36.82 8.73
C ASP A 45 13.45 -35.45 9.31
N ALA A 46 12.52 -34.76 8.65
CA ALA A 46 12.12 -33.40 8.99
C ALA A 46 11.55 -33.29 10.42
N ASP A 47 10.71 -34.23 10.84
CA ASP A 47 10.12 -34.24 12.18
C ASP A 47 11.20 -34.44 13.24
N ARG A 48 12.12 -35.39 13.01
CA ARG A 48 13.24 -35.63 13.91
C ARG A 48 14.17 -34.41 14.02
N ILE A 49 14.42 -33.72 12.90
CA ILE A 49 15.21 -32.46 12.90
C ILE A 49 14.52 -31.39 13.74
N ILE A 50 13.21 -31.17 13.51
CA ILE A 50 12.42 -30.17 14.25
C ILE A 50 12.42 -30.48 15.76
N GLN A 51 12.26 -31.75 16.15
CA GLN A 51 12.29 -32.16 17.56
C GLN A 51 13.67 -31.94 18.19
N ALA A 52 14.75 -32.27 17.49
CA ALA A 52 16.10 -32.02 17.98
C ALA A 52 16.39 -30.53 18.18
N VAL A 53 15.95 -29.68 17.25
CA VAL A 53 16.07 -28.22 17.38
C VAL A 53 15.26 -27.70 18.56
N LYS A 54 14.00 -28.13 18.74
CA LYS A 54 13.17 -27.74 19.88
C LYS A 54 13.80 -28.13 21.23
N ALA A 55 14.49 -29.27 21.30
CA ALA A 55 15.21 -29.68 22.50
C ALA A 55 16.39 -28.74 22.80
N ILE A 56 17.15 -28.31 21.78
CA ILE A 56 18.24 -27.34 21.93
C ILE A 56 17.68 -25.95 22.33
N GLU A 57 16.57 -25.51 21.72
CA GLU A 57 15.88 -24.27 22.10
C GLU A 57 15.41 -24.30 23.56
N ALA A 58 14.88 -25.43 24.03
CA ALA A 58 14.45 -25.59 25.42
C ALA A 58 15.64 -25.49 26.40
N LEU A 59 16.82 -26.01 26.02
CA LEU A 59 18.03 -25.87 26.82
C LEU A 59 18.49 -24.41 26.94
N TYR A 60 18.28 -23.61 25.89
CA TYR A 60 18.67 -22.20 25.79
C TYR A 60 17.47 -21.28 25.55
N ALA A 61 16.41 -21.41 26.36
CA ALA A 61 15.18 -20.63 26.18
C ALA A 61 15.40 -19.10 26.25
N GLN A 62 16.47 -18.65 26.93
CA GLN A 62 16.89 -17.25 27.00
C GLN A 62 18.40 -17.14 26.80
N PRO A 63 18.90 -17.17 25.55
CA PRO A 63 20.33 -17.20 25.30
C PRO A 63 20.98 -15.86 25.67
N GLN A 64 21.96 -15.90 26.58
CA GLN A 64 22.57 -14.72 27.21
C GLN A 64 23.91 -14.30 26.57
N ASN A 65 24.51 -15.15 25.76
CA ASN A 65 25.83 -14.93 25.18
C ASN A 65 25.93 -15.47 23.75
N LYS A 66 27.04 -15.14 23.07
CA LYS A 66 27.32 -15.55 21.69
C LYS A 66 27.17 -17.06 21.49
N SER A 67 27.82 -17.87 22.33
CA SER A 67 27.82 -19.33 22.18
C SER A 67 26.40 -19.92 22.27
N GLN A 68 25.58 -19.44 23.21
CA GLN A 68 24.20 -19.90 23.36
C GLN A 68 23.32 -19.49 22.17
N ARG A 69 23.47 -18.25 21.66
CA ARG A 69 22.74 -17.82 20.47
C ARG A 69 23.17 -18.58 19.22
N SER A 70 24.47 -18.75 19.00
CA SER A 70 24.99 -19.57 17.89
C SER A 70 24.48 -21.01 17.92
N ALA A 71 24.29 -21.58 19.12
CA ALA A 71 23.81 -22.96 19.29
C ALA A 71 22.36 -23.17 18.81
N VAL A 72 21.49 -22.15 18.92
CA VAL A 72 20.08 -22.24 18.46
C VAL A 72 19.87 -21.74 17.03
N THR A 73 20.68 -20.77 16.60
CA THR A 73 20.48 -19.98 15.36
C THR A 73 20.32 -20.85 14.12
N TRP A 74 21.23 -21.79 13.87
CA TRP A 74 21.23 -22.57 12.63
C TRP A 74 20.14 -23.64 12.60
N GLY A 75 19.80 -24.20 13.77
CA GLY A 75 18.66 -25.10 13.91
C GLY A 75 17.34 -24.37 13.62
N GLN A 76 17.22 -23.12 14.07
CA GLN A 76 16.04 -22.29 13.80
C GLN A 76 15.88 -21.98 12.31
N GLN A 77 16.96 -21.59 11.62
CA GLN A 77 16.93 -21.40 10.17
C GLN A 77 16.50 -22.67 9.45
N LYS A 78 17.05 -23.82 9.86
CA LYS A 78 16.70 -25.10 9.22
C LYS A 78 15.24 -25.48 9.46
N CYS A 79 14.71 -25.26 10.66
CA CYS A 79 13.28 -25.45 10.93
C CYS A 79 12.42 -24.53 10.06
N ALA A 80 12.79 -23.25 9.92
CA ALA A 80 12.06 -22.30 9.09
C ALA A 80 11.94 -22.80 7.65
N GLN A 81 13.06 -23.24 7.05
CA GLN A 81 13.11 -23.81 5.70
C GLN A 81 12.28 -25.09 5.55
N LEU A 82 12.30 -25.99 6.55
CA LEU A 82 11.51 -27.22 6.52
C LEU A 82 10.00 -26.95 6.61
N TYR A 83 9.60 -26.00 7.47
CA TYR A 83 8.21 -25.57 7.56
C TYR A 83 7.74 -24.90 6.26
N GLU A 84 8.55 -24.01 5.69
CA GLU A 84 8.27 -23.36 4.40
C GLU A 84 8.14 -24.39 3.27
N GLN A 85 9.09 -25.35 3.19
CA GLN A 85 9.05 -26.44 2.23
C GLN A 85 7.80 -27.31 2.36
N ASN A 86 7.31 -27.50 3.58
CA ASN A 86 6.09 -28.25 3.86
C ASN A 86 4.81 -27.39 3.70
N GLY A 87 4.93 -26.11 3.32
CA GLY A 87 3.79 -25.20 3.19
C GLY A 87 3.12 -24.82 4.52
N ASP A 88 3.83 -24.95 5.65
CA ASP A 88 3.42 -24.47 6.98
C ASP A 88 4.05 -23.09 7.23
N PHE A 89 3.47 -22.07 6.59
CA PHE A 89 4.01 -20.72 6.55
C PHE A 89 3.92 -20.01 7.90
N VAL A 90 2.99 -20.40 8.77
CA VAL A 90 2.85 -19.87 10.13
C VAL A 90 4.07 -20.24 10.97
N ASN A 91 4.43 -21.53 11.01
CA ASN A 91 5.61 -21.95 11.74
C ASN A 91 6.91 -21.51 11.03
N ALA A 92 6.93 -21.47 9.69
CA ALA A 92 8.07 -20.94 8.95
C ALA A 92 8.39 -19.50 9.37
N LYS A 93 7.38 -18.62 9.34
CA LYS A 93 7.49 -17.23 9.77
C LYS A 93 8.03 -17.12 11.20
N ALA A 94 7.43 -17.85 12.15
CA ALA A 94 7.85 -17.80 13.54
C ALA A 94 9.32 -18.21 13.73
N TYR A 95 9.81 -19.19 12.97
CA TYR A 95 11.22 -19.60 13.02
C TYR A 95 12.16 -18.63 12.29
N TYR A 96 11.73 -18.01 11.18
CA TYR A 96 12.49 -16.93 10.54
C TYR A 96 12.62 -15.69 11.43
N GLU A 97 11.58 -15.34 12.19
CA GLU A 97 11.63 -14.24 13.16
C GLU A 97 12.65 -14.51 14.29
N LYS A 98 12.63 -15.73 14.85
CA LYS A 98 13.64 -16.16 15.83
C LYS A 98 15.06 -16.15 15.26
N PHE A 99 15.23 -16.64 14.03
CA PHE A 99 16.52 -16.62 13.34
C PHE A 99 17.00 -15.19 13.15
N LEU A 100 16.14 -14.30 12.65
CA LEU A 100 16.42 -12.88 12.44
C LEU A 100 16.84 -12.18 13.73
N GLU A 101 16.15 -12.44 14.85
CA GLU A 101 16.50 -11.89 16.16
C GLU A 101 17.94 -12.27 16.54
N ASN A 102 18.29 -13.55 16.41
CA ASN A 102 19.60 -14.05 16.79
C ASN A 102 20.72 -13.53 15.88
N VAL A 103 20.56 -13.56 14.55
CA VAL A 103 21.60 -13.04 13.65
C VAL A 103 21.76 -11.53 13.76
N THR A 104 20.68 -10.80 14.03
CA THR A 104 20.74 -9.36 14.33
C THR A 104 21.53 -9.09 15.60
N TRP A 105 21.25 -9.82 16.68
CA TRP A 105 22.00 -9.69 17.92
C TRP A 105 23.48 -10.02 17.72
N LEU A 106 23.79 -11.13 17.03
CA LEU A 106 25.17 -11.55 16.78
C LEU A 106 25.93 -10.51 15.95
N ASN A 107 25.28 -9.96 14.92
CA ASN A 107 25.85 -8.88 14.10
C ASN A 107 26.18 -7.63 14.93
N ASN A 108 25.25 -7.21 15.80
CA ASN A 108 25.46 -6.08 16.70
C ASN A 108 26.51 -6.35 17.79
N ASN A 109 26.93 -7.60 17.98
CA ASN A 109 27.95 -8.03 18.93
C ASN A 109 29.26 -8.46 18.24
N GLY A 110 29.54 -7.98 17.04
CA GLY A 110 30.85 -8.09 16.39
C GLY A 110 31.03 -9.32 15.49
N GLU A 111 29.97 -10.06 15.20
CA GLU A 111 29.95 -10.99 14.04
C GLU A 111 29.49 -10.25 12.78
N ASN A 112 29.69 -10.84 11.59
CA ASN A 112 29.14 -10.29 10.34
C ASN A 112 28.04 -11.19 9.80
N TYR A 113 26.79 -10.74 9.92
CA TYR A 113 25.61 -11.42 9.40
C TYR A 113 24.71 -10.48 8.60
N ALA A 114 25.28 -9.43 7.99
CA ALA A 114 24.52 -8.43 7.25
C ALA A 114 23.65 -9.04 6.13
N ASP A 115 24.21 -9.98 5.35
CA ASP A 115 23.46 -10.67 4.28
C ASP A 115 22.40 -11.61 4.84
N SER A 116 22.66 -12.34 5.93
CA SER A 116 21.65 -13.18 6.59
C SER A 116 20.46 -12.35 7.10
N ILE A 117 20.73 -11.15 7.65
CA ILE A 117 19.68 -10.22 8.08
C ILE A 117 18.87 -9.75 6.89
N LYS A 118 19.53 -9.33 5.79
CA LYS A 118 18.88 -8.83 4.57
C LYS A 118 18.00 -9.90 3.93
N THR A 119 18.55 -11.08 3.67
CA THR A 119 17.84 -12.23 3.09
C THR A 119 16.66 -12.69 3.95
N THR A 120 16.83 -12.76 5.26
CA THR A 120 15.73 -13.17 6.16
C THR A 120 14.61 -12.15 6.21
N LYS A 121 14.95 -10.84 6.20
CA LYS A 121 13.94 -9.78 6.10
C LYS A 121 13.18 -9.88 4.78
N ALA A 122 13.87 -10.16 3.67
CA ALA A 122 13.22 -10.35 2.38
C ALA A 122 12.23 -11.53 2.42
N ILE A 123 12.62 -12.69 2.94
CA ILE A 123 11.71 -13.85 3.12
C ILE A 123 10.51 -13.45 3.99
N LEU A 124 10.77 -12.79 5.12
CA LEU A 124 9.71 -12.34 6.03
C LEU A 124 8.77 -11.33 5.37
N ASN A 125 9.20 -10.52 4.40
CA ASN A 125 8.29 -9.62 3.68
C ASN A 125 7.23 -10.39 2.88
N HIS A 126 7.56 -11.57 2.35
CA HIS A 126 6.61 -12.46 1.67
C HIS A 126 5.70 -13.22 2.64
N LEU A 127 6.17 -13.51 3.85
CA LEU A 127 5.38 -14.19 4.90
C LEU A 127 4.58 -13.24 5.80
N SER A 128 4.89 -11.93 5.78
CA SER A 128 4.32 -10.93 6.69
C SER A 128 3.24 -10.05 6.07
N LEU A 129 2.88 -10.30 4.81
CA LEU A 129 1.67 -9.73 4.24
C LEU A 129 0.46 -10.48 4.79
N ALA A 130 0.17 -10.25 6.07
CA ALA A 130 -0.95 -10.85 6.76
C ALA A 130 -2.23 -10.59 5.98
N PRO A 131 -3.14 -11.58 5.91
CA PRO A 131 -4.36 -11.39 5.16
C PRO A 131 -5.20 -10.28 5.75
N GLN A 132 -5.54 -9.33 4.90
CA GLN A 132 -6.38 -8.20 5.25
C GLN A 132 -7.70 -8.32 4.51
N VAL A 133 -8.78 -8.11 5.26
CA VAL A 133 -10.13 -8.00 4.70
C VAL A 133 -10.36 -6.55 4.35
N TYR A 134 -10.77 -6.32 3.12
CA TYR A 134 -11.13 -5.02 2.59
C TYR A 134 -12.61 -4.98 2.26
N VAL A 135 -13.19 -3.79 2.34
CA VAL A 135 -14.57 -3.52 1.95
C VAL A 135 -14.60 -2.38 0.97
N GLU A 136 -15.41 -2.53 -0.08
CA GLU A 136 -15.69 -1.42 -0.99
C GLU A 136 -16.47 -0.32 -0.24
N ALA A 137 -15.95 0.90 -0.25
CA ALA A 137 -16.53 2.06 0.42
C ALA A 137 -16.71 3.20 -0.58
N GLU A 138 -17.75 4.01 -0.39
CA GLU A 138 -17.94 5.23 -1.18
C GLU A 138 -16.92 6.31 -0.76
N TYR A 139 -16.63 6.37 0.54
CA TYR A 139 -15.67 7.29 1.14
C TYR A 139 -14.67 6.51 2.01
N PRO A 140 -13.66 5.85 1.42
CA PRO A 140 -12.76 4.99 2.17
C PRO A 140 -11.97 5.77 3.23
N ALA A 141 -12.12 5.36 4.50
CA ALA A 141 -11.65 6.12 5.66
C ALA A 141 -10.12 6.14 5.82
N ASP A 142 -9.43 5.13 5.32
CA ASP A 142 -7.98 4.94 5.45
C ASP A 142 -7.22 5.18 4.13
N VAL A 143 -7.88 5.78 3.14
CA VAL A 143 -7.22 6.25 1.92
C VAL A 143 -6.73 7.69 2.14
N PRO A 144 -5.41 7.93 2.21
CA PRO A 144 -4.87 9.25 2.47
C PRO A 144 -5.07 10.17 1.27
N HIS A 145 -5.24 11.47 1.54
CA HIS A 145 -5.09 12.54 0.56
C HIS A 145 -3.96 13.47 1.05
N PHE A 146 -2.93 13.64 0.25
CA PHE A 146 -1.69 14.33 0.63
C PHE A 146 -1.70 15.83 0.28
N GLY A 147 -2.65 16.28 -0.54
CA GLY A 147 -2.73 17.64 -1.04
C GLY A 147 -1.62 17.96 -2.05
N ALA A 148 -1.04 16.95 -2.69
CA ALA A 148 0.00 17.16 -3.68
C ALA A 148 -0.58 17.76 -4.97
N LYS A 149 0.27 18.44 -5.74
CA LYS A 149 -0.14 19.00 -7.03
C LYS A 149 -0.63 17.89 -7.95
N HIS A 150 -1.83 18.05 -8.50
CA HIS A 150 -2.51 17.09 -9.39
C HIS A 150 -2.88 15.77 -8.72
N GLU A 151 -2.88 15.69 -7.39
CA GLU A 151 -3.44 14.54 -6.70
C GLU A 151 -4.94 14.45 -6.98
N PRO A 152 -5.45 13.28 -7.41
CA PRO A 152 -6.89 13.11 -7.55
C PRO A 152 -7.55 13.33 -6.19
N ALA A 153 -8.68 14.06 -6.19
CA ALA A 153 -9.42 14.31 -4.96
C ALA A 153 -9.89 12.99 -4.31
N ASN A 154 -10.31 12.03 -5.14
CA ASN A 154 -10.66 10.65 -4.77
C ASN A 154 -10.27 9.71 -5.91
N GLY A 155 -9.95 8.45 -5.60
CA GLY A 155 -9.63 7.42 -6.60
C GLY A 155 -8.17 7.43 -7.07
N VAL A 156 -7.93 6.67 -8.13
CA VAL A 156 -6.61 6.39 -8.70
C VAL A 156 -6.68 6.56 -10.21
N PHE A 157 -5.79 7.38 -10.76
CA PHE A 157 -5.65 7.49 -12.21
C PHE A 157 -5.10 6.19 -12.80
N PHE A 158 -5.49 5.84 -14.02
CA PHE A 158 -4.77 4.84 -14.78
C PHE A 158 -4.58 5.27 -16.23
N GLY A 159 -3.53 4.74 -16.84
CA GLY A 159 -3.14 5.07 -18.20
C GLY A 159 -2.19 4.06 -18.82
N THR A 160 -1.92 4.24 -20.10
CA THR A 160 -0.83 3.55 -20.81
C THR A 160 0.14 4.57 -21.39
N CYS A 161 1.32 4.10 -21.82
CA CYS A 161 2.07 4.82 -22.84
C CYS A 161 1.50 4.57 -24.23
N ASP A 162 1.93 5.34 -25.23
CA ASP A 162 1.40 5.26 -26.61
C ASP A 162 1.26 3.80 -27.12
N PRO A 163 0.06 3.40 -27.61
CA PRO A 163 -1.12 4.22 -27.91
C PRO A 163 -2.07 4.49 -26.73
N PHE A 164 -2.53 5.74 -26.59
CA PHE A 164 -3.56 6.16 -25.63
C PHE A 164 -4.96 5.64 -26.01
N THR A 165 -5.75 5.21 -25.02
CA THR A 165 -7.16 4.82 -25.22
C THR A 165 -8.14 5.78 -24.51
N PRO A 166 -9.34 6.06 -25.06
CA PRO A 166 -10.26 7.06 -24.47
C PRO A 166 -10.79 6.73 -23.07
N ASP A 167 -10.69 5.48 -22.63
CA ASP A 167 -11.15 5.04 -21.31
C ASP A 167 -10.09 5.30 -20.22
N GLU A 168 -8.86 5.66 -20.61
CA GLU A 168 -7.77 6.00 -19.70
C GLU A 168 -7.87 7.43 -19.17
N THR A 169 -7.47 7.62 -17.92
CA THR A 169 -7.53 8.91 -17.22
C THR A 169 -6.16 9.57 -17.05
N ALA A 170 -5.10 8.93 -17.54
CA ALA A 170 -3.75 9.47 -17.56
C ALA A 170 -2.98 8.92 -18.76
N PHE A 171 -1.85 9.54 -19.09
CA PHE A 171 -1.02 9.11 -20.20
C PHE A 171 0.47 9.23 -19.86
N LEU A 172 1.27 8.27 -20.35
CA LEU A 172 2.72 8.26 -20.17
C LEU A 172 3.44 8.60 -21.49
N LEU A 173 4.22 9.69 -21.48
CA LEU A 173 5.01 10.16 -22.62
C LEU A 173 6.51 10.03 -22.34
N TYR A 174 7.23 9.39 -23.25
CA TYR A 174 8.70 9.29 -23.20
C TYR A 174 9.38 10.40 -23.99
N VAL A 175 10.40 11.00 -23.38
CA VAL A 175 11.25 12.03 -24.00
C VAL A 175 12.71 11.80 -23.61
N GLU A 176 13.56 11.56 -24.60
CA GLU A 176 15.01 11.41 -24.41
C GLU A 176 15.67 12.79 -24.16
N TYR A 177 16.05 13.03 -22.91
CA TYR A 177 16.74 14.22 -22.44
C TYR A 177 18.02 14.45 -23.26
N PHE A 178 18.33 15.71 -23.55
CA PHE A 178 19.39 16.20 -24.47
C PHE A 178 19.12 16.07 -25.97
N SER A 179 18.25 15.15 -26.42
CA SER A 179 18.10 14.89 -27.87
C SER A 179 16.73 15.20 -28.44
N GLN A 180 15.68 15.18 -27.61
CA GLN A 180 14.30 15.38 -28.02
C GLN A 180 13.63 16.50 -27.22
N THR A 181 12.65 17.19 -27.80
CA THR A 181 11.80 18.14 -27.06
C THR A 181 10.41 17.56 -26.84
N VAL A 182 9.73 17.99 -25.76
CA VAL A 182 8.34 17.59 -25.47
C VAL A 182 7.41 17.99 -26.63
N GLU A 183 7.67 19.14 -27.26
CA GLU A 183 6.90 19.64 -28.40
C GLU A 183 6.92 18.67 -29.60
N MET A 184 8.05 17.98 -29.84
CA MET A 184 8.16 16.98 -30.91
C MET A 184 7.10 15.87 -30.79
N PHE A 185 6.65 15.57 -29.57
CA PHE A 185 5.67 14.52 -29.29
C PHE A 185 4.28 15.06 -28.94
N SER A 186 4.03 16.36 -29.13
CA SER A 186 2.74 16.99 -28.85
C SER A 186 1.57 16.33 -29.60
N TYR A 187 1.83 15.66 -30.72
CA TYR A 187 0.84 14.91 -31.50
C TYR A 187 0.35 13.61 -30.82
N LEU A 188 1.11 13.07 -29.85
CA LEU A 188 0.72 11.90 -29.05
C LEU A 188 -0.13 12.29 -27.84
N LEU A 189 -0.10 13.56 -27.46
CA LEU A 189 -0.78 14.02 -26.25
C LEU A 189 -2.31 13.90 -26.41
N PRO A 190 -3.04 13.47 -25.36
CA PRO A 190 -4.49 13.43 -25.40
C PRO A 190 -5.08 14.80 -25.75
N GLY A 191 -6.16 14.79 -26.56
CA GLY A 191 -6.85 16.01 -26.97
C GLY A 191 -7.55 16.72 -25.81
N ASP A 192 -8.04 15.95 -24.83
CA ASP A 192 -8.55 16.48 -23.57
C ASP A 192 -7.38 16.90 -22.67
N LYS A 193 -7.24 18.22 -22.47
CA LYS A 193 -6.18 18.81 -21.66
C LYS A 193 -6.38 18.65 -20.15
N SER A 194 -7.52 18.12 -19.70
CA SER A 194 -7.71 17.76 -18.29
C SER A 194 -6.92 16.51 -17.91
N ILE A 195 -6.63 15.63 -18.87
CA ILE A 195 -5.92 14.37 -18.63
C ILE A 195 -4.49 14.66 -18.17
N PRO A 196 -4.09 14.22 -16.95
CA PRO A 196 -2.72 14.30 -16.50
C PRO A 196 -1.77 13.49 -17.37
N VAL A 197 -0.62 14.06 -17.67
CA VAL A 197 0.44 13.41 -18.45
C VAL A 197 1.67 13.24 -17.59
N GLU A 198 2.10 12.00 -17.42
CA GLU A 198 3.45 11.73 -16.97
C GLU A 198 4.43 11.93 -18.13
N ILE A 199 5.44 12.77 -17.92
CA ILE A 199 6.55 12.93 -18.87
C ILE A 199 7.77 12.24 -18.27
N ALA A 200 8.14 11.11 -18.86
CA ALA A 200 9.36 10.38 -18.61
C ALA A 200 10.53 11.09 -19.31
N TRP A 201 11.23 11.94 -18.57
CA TRP A 201 12.38 12.67 -19.07
C TRP A 201 13.66 11.84 -18.85
N ASN A 202 13.89 10.92 -19.78
CA ASN A 202 14.94 9.91 -19.69
C ASN A 202 16.31 10.53 -19.98
N VAL A 203 17.23 10.42 -19.03
CA VAL A 203 18.64 10.78 -19.25
C VAL A 203 19.44 9.51 -19.50
N PRO A 204 20.57 9.59 -20.24
CA PRO A 204 21.52 8.49 -20.26
C PRO A 204 21.94 8.11 -18.83
N GLU A 205 21.89 6.83 -18.49
CA GLU A 205 22.09 6.30 -17.13
C GLU A 205 23.57 6.28 -16.71
N ASN A 206 24.18 7.45 -16.60
CA ASN A 206 25.59 7.60 -16.24
C ASN A 206 25.88 8.90 -15.50
N LEU A 207 27.05 8.97 -14.88
CA LEU A 207 27.48 10.13 -14.10
C LEU A 207 27.65 11.39 -14.95
N GLU A 208 28.17 11.27 -16.17
CA GLU A 208 28.42 12.40 -17.07
C GLU A 208 27.13 13.16 -17.39
N SER A 209 26.03 12.46 -17.65
CA SER A 209 24.73 13.07 -17.93
C SER A 209 24.23 13.88 -16.71
N LEU A 210 24.36 13.32 -15.51
CA LEU A 210 23.98 13.98 -14.26
C LEU A 210 24.83 15.22 -14.01
N GLU A 211 26.14 15.17 -14.27
CA GLU A 211 27.05 16.32 -14.14
C GLU A 211 26.68 17.46 -15.10
N ARG A 212 26.30 17.13 -16.34
CA ARG A 212 25.85 18.12 -17.33
C ARG A 212 24.57 18.83 -16.90
N VAL A 213 23.64 18.13 -16.26
CA VAL A 213 22.45 18.75 -15.64
C VAL A 213 22.86 19.58 -14.42
N ALA A 214 23.59 18.98 -13.48
CA ALA A 214 23.96 19.60 -12.20
C ALA A 214 24.85 20.86 -12.34
N SER A 215 25.64 20.95 -13.42
CA SER A 215 26.49 22.11 -13.73
C SER A 215 25.76 23.24 -14.46
N GLY A 216 24.57 22.98 -15.01
CA GLY A 216 23.78 23.93 -15.79
C GLY A 216 24.10 23.98 -17.28
N GLU A 217 24.90 23.03 -17.80
CA GLU A 217 25.21 22.94 -19.24
C GLU A 217 23.94 22.79 -20.10
N SER A 218 22.91 22.12 -19.56
CA SER A 218 21.63 21.85 -20.26
C SER A 218 20.50 22.83 -19.95
N ASP A 219 20.76 23.95 -19.27
CA ASP A 219 19.71 24.89 -18.85
C ASP A 219 18.84 25.41 -19.99
N SER A 220 19.45 25.79 -21.12
CA SER A 220 18.71 26.33 -22.27
C SER A 220 17.69 25.33 -22.81
N TYR A 221 18.10 24.06 -22.93
CA TYR A 221 17.24 22.94 -23.33
C TYR A 221 16.12 22.71 -22.31
N MET A 222 16.45 22.73 -21.01
CA MET A 222 15.47 22.54 -19.95
C MET A 222 14.42 23.67 -19.94
N ILE A 223 14.84 24.93 -20.09
CA ILE A 223 13.94 26.09 -20.13
C ILE A 223 12.98 26.01 -21.32
N GLU A 224 13.46 25.63 -22.50
CA GLU A 224 12.63 25.47 -23.71
C GLU A 224 11.48 24.49 -23.48
N ASN A 225 11.81 23.29 -22.99
CA ASN A 225 10.83 22.24 -22.73
C ASN A 225 9.83 22.62 -21.63
N LEU A 226 10.30 23.20 -20.53
CA LEU A 226 9.43 23.62 -19.44
C LEU A 226 8.48 24.75 -19.86
N LYS A 227 8.93 25.69 -20.71
CA LYS A 227 8.05 26.71 -21.28
C LYS A 227 6.98 26.11 -22.19
N PHE A 228 7.32 25.08 -22.98
CA PHE A 228 6.32 24.36 -23.75
C PHE A 228 5.27 23.70 -22.84
N ILE A 229 5.72 22.96 -21.81
CA ILE A 229 4.84 22.34 -20.80
C ILE A 229 3.89 23.38 -20.17
N ALA A 230 4.42 24.54 -19.81
CA ALA A 230 3.63 25.64 -19.27
C ALA A 230 2.60 26.19 -20.25
N SER A 231 2.99 26.34 -21.52
CA SER A 231 2.13 26.89 -22.57
C SER A 231 1.00 25.94 -22.95
N ASP A 232 1.23 24.63 -22.88
CA ASP A 232 0.20 23.63 -23.16
C ASP A 232 -0.85 23.60 -22.03
N GLY A 233 -0.42 23.80 -20.78
CA GLY A 233 -1.29 24.06 -19.64
C GLY A 233 -1.98 22.85 -19.02
N ARG A 234 -1.78 21.63 -19.55
CA ARG A 234 -2.30 20.40 -18.93
C ARG A 234 -1.59 20.07 -17.61
N PRO A 235 -2.19 19.25 -16.72
CA PRO A 235 -1.50 18.70 -15.56
C PRO A 235 -0.34 17.80 -16.00
N VAL A 236 0.86 18.01 -15.45
CA VAL A 236 2.05 17.21 -15.76
C VAL A 236 2.66 16.62 -14.50
N LEU A 237 2.98 15.33 -14.53
CA LEU A 237 3.87 14.65 -13.60
C LEU A 237 5.24 14.49 -14.28
N LEU A 238 6.21 15.33 -13.93
CA LEU A 238 7.52 15.36 -14.58
C LEU A 238 8.48 14.42 -13.86
N ARG A 239 8.80 13.29 -14.49
CA ARG A 239 9.79 12.33 -14.01
C ARG A 239 11.14 12.62 -14.62
N PHE A 240 12.13 12.86 -13.78
CA PHE A 240 13.51 13.05 -14.21
C PHE A 240 14.39 11.91 -13.71
N ALA A 241 15.19 11.33 -14.60
CA ALA A 241 16.22 10.36 -14.26
C ALA A 241 15.69 9.21 -13.40
N ALA A 242 14.73 8.46 -13.93
CA ALA A 242 14.12 7.35 -13.24
C ALA A 242 15.14 6.23 -12.95
N GLU A 243 14.82 5.39 -11.96
CA GLU A 243 15.50 4.11 -11.72
C GLU A 243 16.98 4.21 -11.30
N ALA A 244 17.42 5.37 -10.82
CA ALA A 244 18.81 5.61 -10.44
C ALA A 244 19.37 4.68 -9.34
N ASN A 245 18.49 4.01 -8.58
CA ASN A 245 18.86 2.99 -7.59
C ASN A 245 19.35 1.66 -8.20
N CYS A 246 19.20 1.48 -9.52
CA CYS A 246 19.63 0.28 -10.26
C CYS A 246 20.67 0.55 -11.34
N TRP A 247 21.10 1.82 -11.52
CA TRP A 247 22.17 2.17 -12.46
C TRP A 247 23.51 1.55 -12.04
N ASP A 248 24.53 1.72 -12.88
CA ASP A 248 25.92 1.37 -12.58
C ASP A 248 26.51 2.31 -11.51
N ILE A 249 26.17 2.03 -10.25
CA ILE A 249 26.59 2.81 -9.09
C ILE A 249 27.97 2.31 -8.63
N PRO A 250 28.98 3.19 -8.48
CA PRO A 250 30.29 2.79 -7.99
C PRO A 250 30.23 2.06 -6.64
N GLU A 251 31.06 1.02 -6.48
CA GLU A 251 31.15 0.27 -5.21
C GLU A 251 31.98 0.99 -4.15
N ASP A 252 32.99 1.77 -4.56
CA ASP A 252 33.84 2.49 -3.62
C ASP A 252 33.09 3.65 -2.96
N ALA A 253 33.31 3.85 -1.67
CA ALA A 253 32.50 4.76 -0.87
C ALA A 253 32.58 6.23 -1.29
N GLU A 254 33.70 6.67 -1.89
CA GLU A 254 33.89 8.06 -2.30
C GLU A 254 33.17 8.34 -3.62
N SER A 255 33.41 7.52 -4.64
CA SER A 255 32.75 7.65 -5.94
C SER A 255 31.25 7.41 -5.82
N ARG A 256 30.82 6.46 -4.97
CA ARG A 256 29.40 6.22 -4.68
C ARG A 256 28.74 7.47 -4.12
N ARG A 257 29.35 8.08 -3.11
CA ARG A 257 28.84 9.31 -2.48
C ARG A 257 28.74 10.43 -3.52
N TYR A 258 29.79 10.62 -4.31
CA TYR A 258 29.79 11.65 -5.37
C TYR A 258 28.69 11.42 -6.40
N PHE A 259 28.48 10.18 -6.84
CA PHE A 259 27.41 9.81 -7.77
C PHE A 259 26.03 10.17 -7.22
N ILE A 260 25.72 9.73 -5.99
CA ILE A 260 24.44 9.99 -5.32
C ILE A 260 24.23 11.50 -5.12
N GLU A 261 25.24 12.23 -4.63
CA GLU A 261 25.15 13.68 -4.43
C GLU A 261 24.94 14.43 -5.77
N THR A 262 25.55 13.95 -6.86
CA THR A 262 25.38 14.51 -8.20
C THR A 262 23.97 14.29 -8.73
N PHE A 263 23.41 13.08 -8.55
CA PHE A 263 22.01 12.79 -8.86
C PHE A 263 21.07 13.75 -8.11
N GLN A 264 21.23 13.85 -6.79
CA GLN A 264 20.39 14.72 -5.96
C GLN A 264 20.49 16.17 -6.42
N LYS A 265 21.70 16.66 -6.73
CA LYS A 265 21.90 18.03 -7.24
C LYS A 265 21.25 18.26 -8.59
N ALA A 266 21.35 17.30 -9.52
CA ALA A 266 20.68 17.37 -10.82
C ALA A 266 19.16 17.43 -10.66
N PHE A 267 18.58 16.54 -9.85
CA PHE A 267 17.14 16.51 -9.59
C PHE A 267 16.64 17.83 -8.98
N ARG A 268 17.33 18.35 -7.95
CA ARG A 268 16.99 19.64 -7.32
C ARG A 268 16.96 20.77 -8.33
N ARG A 269 17.95 20.81 -9.23
CA ARG A 269 18.00 21.81 -10.30
C ARG A 269 16.80 21.73 -11.25
N VAL A 270 16.44 20.52 -11.68
CA VAL A 270 15.26 20.31 -12.54
C VAL A 270 13.98 20.73 -11.82
N SER A 271 13.86 20.40 -10.53
CA SER A 271 12.75 20.82 -9.68
C SER A 271 12.63 22.35 -9.61
N ASP A 272 13.73 23.05 -9.30
CA ASP A 272 13.76 24.52 -9.23
C ASP A 272 13.32 25.16 -10.55
N PHE A 273 13.81 24.64 -11.68
CA PHE A 273 13.43 25.15 -13.00
C PHE A 273 11.97 24.83 -13.33
N ALA A 274 11.48 23.63 -12.98
CA ALA A 274 10.07 23.28 -13.15
C ALA A 274 9.17 24.23 -12.36
N ARG A 275 9.51 24.56 -11.10
CA ARG A 275 8.78 25.56 -10.31
C ARG A 275 8.76 26.93 -10.97
N GLN A 276 9.87 27.34 -11.57
CA GLN A 276 10.01 28.67 -12.17
C GLN A 276 9.31 28.79 -13.53
N TYR A 277 9.46 27.79 -14.41
CA TYR A 277 9.08 27.88 -15.82
C TYR A 277 7.85 27.07 -16.18
N ALA A 278 7.48 26.05 -15.39
CA ALA A 278 6.34 25.18 -15.61
C ALA A 278 5.55 24.95 -14.29
N PRO A 279 4.87 25.98 -13.76
CA PRO A 279 4.17 25.85 -12.48
C PRO A 279 3.03 24.81 -12.50
N ASN A 280 2.56 24.40 -13.68
CA ASN A 280 1.64 23.26 -13.88
C ASN A 280 2.33 21.89 -13.86
N ALA A 281 3.65 21.79 -13.68
CA ALA A 281 4.34 20.51 -13.49
C ALA A 281 4.48 20.17 -12.01
N ALA A 282 4.21 18.92 -11.66
CA ALA A 282 4.52 18.30 -10.39
C ALA A 282 5.77 17.43 -10.56
N MET A 283 6.72 17.52 -9.63
CA MET A 283 7.98 16.76 -9.70
C MET A 283 7.78 15.34 -9.17
N LEU A 284 8.22 14.36 -9.95
CA LEU A 284 8.09 12.93 -9.67
C LEU A 284 9.46 12.29 -9.48
N PHE A 285 9.77 11.85 -8.26
CA PHE A 285 10.98 11.06 -7.96
C PHE A 285 10.66 9.58 -8.05
N SER A 286 11.23 8.87 -9.04
CA SER A 286 10.81 7.51 -9.39
C SER A 286 11.97 6.51 -9.45
N PRO A 287 12.32 5.87 -8.34
CA PRO A 287 13.21 4.70 -8.36
C PRO A 287 12.60 3.50 -9.08
N ASN A 288 13.41 2.48 -9.34
CA ASN A 288 12.99 1.13 -9.70
C ASN A 288 12.42 0.42 -8.44
N ASP A 289 11.56 -0.58 -8.61
CA ASP A 289 10.88 -1.31 -7.54
C ASP A 289 11.86 -1.93 -6.51
N ILE A 290 12.91 -2.58 -6.99
CA ILE A 290 13.92 -3.26 -6.17
C ILE A 290 15.29 -2.64 -6.44
N SER A 291 15.98 -2.20 -5.37
CA SER A 291 17.32 -1.62 -5.50
C SER A 291 18.39 -2.70 -5.71
N ASN A 292 19.53 -2.32 -6.31
CA ASN A 292 20.74 -3.15 -6.30
C ASN A 292 21.11 -3.60 -4.87
N TRP A 293 21.70 -4.79 -4.72
CA TRP A 293 21.93 -5.44 -3.41
C TRP A 293 22.45 -4.51 -2.30
N ASN A 294 23.38 -3.62 -2.61
CA ASN A 294 24.03 -2.71 -1.65
C ASN A 294 23.58 -1.26 -1.79
N THR A 295 22.36 -1.04 -2.26
CA THR A 295 21.76 0.28 -2.49
C THR A 295 20.35 0.33 -1.91
N SER A 296 19.86 1.53 -1.61
CA SER A 296 18.45 1.80 -1.37
C SER A 296 18.00 3.03 -2.17
N ALA A 297 16.78 2.98 -2.69
CA ALA A 297 16.10 4.13 -3.31
C ALA A 297 16.11 5.38 -2.42
N ARG A 298 16.07 5.20 -1.09
CA ARG A 298 16.11 6.31 -0.13
C ARG A 298 17.40 7.13 -0.19
N GLU A 299 18.52 6.54 -0.59
CA GLU A 299 19.80 7.26 -0.74
C GLU A 299 19.73 8.35 -1.82
N PHE A 300 18.91 8.14 -2.86
CA PHE A 300 18.77 9.06 -3.99
C PHE A 300 17.72 10.15 -3.75
N TYR A 301 16.95 10.06 -2.66
CA TYR A 301 15.85 11.00 -2.40
C TYR A 301 16.37 12.44 -2.22
N PRO A 302 15.93 13.40 -3.05
CA PRO A 302 16.52 14.74 -3.10
C PRO A 302 16.03 15.68 -1.99
N GLY A 303 14.95 15.33 -1.28
CA GLY A 303 14.32 16.14 -0.22
C GLY A 303 12.85 16.45 -0.52
N ASP A 304 12.03 16.55 0.53
CA ASP A 304 10.57 16.72 0.44
C ASP A 304 10.14 18.00 -0.27
N GLU A 305 10.96 19.06 -0.23
CA GLU A 305 10.71 20.33 -0.88
C GLU A 305 10.84 20.29 -2.40
N TYR A 306 11.59 19.32 -2.93
CA TYR A 306 11.84 19.17 -4.37
C TYR A 306 10.91 18.18 -5.06
N VAL A 307 10.14 17.41 -4.30
CA VAL A 307 9.35 16.27 -4.78
C VAL A 307 7.88 16.45 -4.44
N ASP A 308 7.00 16.34 -5.42
CA ASP A 308 5.55 16.33 -5.20
C ASP A 308 5.01 14.92 -5.07
N TRP A 309 5.55 13.99 -5.84
CA TRP A 309 5.11 12.60 -5.96
C TRP A 309 6.28 11.63 -5.88
N ILE A 310 6.04 10.45 -5.33
CA ILE A 310 6.97 9.31 -5.46
C ILE A 310 6.46 8.43 -6.58
N GLY A 311 7.30 8.19 -7.57
CA GLY A 311 7.08 7.22 -8.62
C GLY A 311 7.71 5.88 -8.26
N LEU A 312 7.36 4.82 -8.97
CA LEU A 312 8.20 3.65 -9.10
C LEU A 312 7.94 2.91 -10.41
N SER A 313 8.98 2.33 -10.98
CA SER A 313 8.87 1.39 -12.11
C SER A 313 8.84 -0.05 -11.59
N MET A 314 7.87 -0.85 -12.01
CA MET A 314 7.74 -2.25 -11.62
C MET A 314 7.50 -3.14 -12.83
N TYR A 315 8.43 -4.06 -13.09
CA TYR A 315 8.32 -4.99 -14.20
C TYR A 315 8.27 -6.42 -13.69
N ASP A 316 7.34 -7.19 -14.24
CA ASP A 316 7.20 -8.60 -13.93
C ASP A 316 7.57 -9.47 -15.13
N ASN A 317 8.49 -10.40 -14.89
CA ASN A 317 8.91 -11.40 -15.85
C ASN A 317 9.32 -12.68 -15.13
N LEU A 318 9.03 -13.82 -15.76
CA LEU A 318 9.48 -15.11 -15.28
C LEU A 318 11.02 -15.20 -15.42
N ASP A 319 11.75 -15.14 -14.30
CA ASP A 319 13.22 -15.28 -14.31
C ASP A 319 13.60 -16.77 -14.47
N PRO A 320 14.25 -17.17 -15.59
CA PRO A 320 14.67 -18.55 -15.80
C PRO A 320 15.80 -19.01 -14.87
N ASN A 321 16.46 -18.09 -14.17
CA ASN A 321 17.53 -18.39 -13.22
C ASN A 321 17.05 -18.51 -11.77
N ALA A 322 15.77 -18.28 -11.49
CA ALA A 322 15.22 -18.47 -10.15
C ALA A 322 15.32 -19.94 -9.73
N THR A 323 15.63 -20.18 -8.45
CA THR A 323 15.86 -21.53 -7.92
C THR A 323 14.56 -22.26 -7.59
N PHE A 324 13.47 -21.51 -7.40
CA PHE A 324 12.19 -22.00 -6.89
C PHE A 324 12.34 -22.80 -5.58
N ALA A 325 13.35 -22.46 -4.76
CA ALA A 325 13.64 -23.15 -3.53
C ALA A 325 13.08 -22.39 -2.30
N PRO A 326 12.43 -23.09 -1.36
CA PRO A 326 12.08 -22.52 -0.07
C PRO A 326 13.30 -21.97 0.66
N GLY A 327 13.14 -20.81 1.28
CA GLY A 327 14.18 -20.15 2.05
C GLY A 327 15.34 -19.60 1.22
N ASP A 328 15.20 -19.50 -0.11
CA ASP A 328 16.14 -18.77 -0.95
C ASP A 328 15.98 -17.26 -0.75
N GLY A 329 16.84 -16.72 0.10
CA GLY A 329 16.81 -15.31 0.46
C GLY A 329 17.21 -14.35 -0.65
N VAL A 330 17.93 -14.81 -1.67
CA VAL A 330 18.29 -13.97 -2.82
C VAL A 330 17.11 -13.83 -3.76
N ASP A 331 16.42 -14.94 -4.03
CA ASP A 331 15.17 -14.92 -4.78
C ASP A 331 14.06 -14.17 -4.03
N ALA A 332 14.01 -14.27 -2.70
CA ALA A 332 13.11 -13.45 -1.90
C ALA A 332 13.39 -11.96 -2.01
N PHE A 333 14.67 -11.56 -2.03
CA PHE A 333 15.09 -10.16 -2.16
C PHE A 333 14.72 -9.57 -3.52
N TYR A 334 15.02 -10.30 -4.60
CA TYR A 334 14.70 -9.87 -5.97
C TYR A 334 13.28 -10.23 -6.42
N CYS A 335 12.44 -10.76 -5.52
CA CYS A 335 11.08 -11.21 -5.80
C CYS A 335 10.97 -12.13 -7.03
N ARG A 336 11.65 -13.27 -6.97
CA ARG A 336 11.74 -14.26 -8.06
C ARG A 336 11.33 -15.65 -7.61
N GLY A 337 11.07 -16.54 -8.57
CA GLY A 337 10.77 -17.94 -8.27
C GLY A 337 9.49 -18.09 -7.43
N LEU A 338 9.59 -18.76 -6.28
CA LEU A 338 8.47 -18.86 -5.32
C LEU A 338 8.08 -17.53 -4.69
N PHE A 339 9.00 -16.56 -4.67
CA PHE A 339 8.83 -15.23 -4.10
C PHE A 339 8.44 -14.18 -5.14
N ASP A 340 8.05 -14.60 -6.33
CA ASP A 340 7.56 -13.69 -7.35
C ASP A 340 6.19 -13.12 -6.96
N ASN A 341 6.17 -11.88 -6.47
CA ASN A 341 4.97 -11.19 -5.99
C ASN A 341 5.04 -9.68 -6.32
N PRO A 342 4.18 -9.18 -7.21
CA PRO A 342 4.22 -7.78 -7.64
C PRO A 342 3.85 -6.77 -6.53
N LEU A 343 3.15 -7.20 -5.48
CA LEU A 343 2.83 -6.36 -4.33
C LEU A 343 4.02 -6.27 -3.37
N VAL A 344 4.85 -7.32 -3.25
CA VAL A 344 6.07 -7.26 -2.43
C VAL A 344 7.14 -6.42 -3.12
N LYS A 345 7.27 -6.51 -4.46
CA LYS A 345 8.22 -5.71 -5.26
C LYS A 345 8.14 -4.22 -4.94
N VAL A 346 6.94 -3.66 -4.90
CA VAL A 346 6.72 -2.23 -4.69
C VAL A 346 6.80 -1.79 -3.22
N ARG A 347 6.83 -2.75 -2.28
CA ARG A 347 6.67 -2.50 -0.86
C ARG A 347 7.76 -1.61 -0.27
N GLU A 348 9.03 -1.88 -0.60
CA GLU A 348 10.14 -1.14 -0.02
C GLU A 348 10.04 0.35 -0.36
N VAL A 349 9.84 0.69 -1.63
CA VAL A 349 9.75 2.08 -2.07
C VAL A 349 8.57 2.79 -1.39
N ILE A 350 7.40 2.14 -1.38
CA ILE A 350 6.19 2.71 -0.75
C ILE A 350 6.42 2.90 0.76
N GLU A 351 6.93 1.91 1.49
CA GLU A 351 7.07 2.02 2.95
C GLU A 351 8.25 2.90 3.40
N THR A 352 9.31 3.03 2.59
CA THR A 352 10.56 3.70 3.03
C THR A 352 10.76 5.11 2.46
N VAL A 353 10.20 5.42 1.28
CA VAL A 353 10.37 6.72 0.61
C VAL A 353 9.11 7.59 0.73
N SER A 354 7.91 6.99 0.77
CA SER A 354 6.66 7.71 0.49
C SER A 354 5.85 8.25 1.67
N ALA A 355 6.42 8.30 2.87
CA ALA A 355 5.67 8.47 4.13
C ALA A 355 4.61 9.61 4.12
N ASN A 356 4.79 10.68 3.34
CA ASN A 356 3.86 11.80 3.24
C ASN A 356 3.58 12.27 1.79
N LYS A 357 3.67 11.39 0.79
CA LYS A 357 3.51 11.76 -0.63
C LYS A 357 2.65 10.72 -1.37
N PRO A 358 1.86 11.13 -2.37
CA PRO A 358 1.13 10.17 -3.20
C PRO A 358 2.10 9.34 -4.04
N ILE A 359 1.71 8.09 -4.30
CA ILE A 359 2.45 7.15 -5.14
C ILE A 359 1.88 7.15 -6.55
N LEU A 360 2.75 7.22 -7.54
CA LEU A 360 2.48 6.82 -8.91
C LEU A 360 3.23 5.51 -9.18
N ILE A 361 2.52 4.47 -9.61
CA ILE A 361 3.19 3.38 -10.32
C ILE A 361 3.49 3.94 -11.70
N SER A 362 4.68 4.51 -11.82
CA SER A 362 5.13 5.36 -12.93
C SER A 362 5.24 4.57 -14.22
N GLU A 363 5.59 3.29 -14.09
CA GLU A 363 5.59 2.33 -15.17
C GLU A 363 5.33 0.95 -14.59
N CYS A 364 4.45 0.16 -15.21
CA CYS A 364 4.37 -1.27 -14.95
C CYS A 364 4.17 -2.10 -16.21
N GLY A 365 4.79 -3.28 -16.27
CA GLY A 365 4.66 -4.19 -17.41
C GLY A 365 4.77 -5.66 -17.00
N PHE A 366 4.07 -6.53 -17.72
CA PHE A 366 4.06 -7.98 -17.50
C PHE A 366 4.46 -8.71 -18.79
N ALA A 367 5.70 -9.21 -18.86
CA ALA A 367 6.24 -9.78 -20.09
C ALA A 367 5.67 -11.17 -20.37
N TYR A 368 5.14 -11.37 -21.57
CA TYR A 368 4.62 -12.67 -22.02
C TYR A 368 5.65 -13.50 -22.82
N ASN A 369 6.91 -13.06 -22.82
CA ASN A 369 8.06 -13.84 -23.24
C ASN A 369 9.29 -13.58 -22.33
N ASP A 370 10.21 -14.54 -22.29
CA ASP A 370 11.52 -14.37 -21.66
C ASP A 370 12.57 -13.82 -22.65
N PRO A 371 13.78 -13.43 -22.20
CA PRO A 371 14.85 -12.96 -23.10
C PRO A 371 15.33 -13.98 -24.14
N ALA A 372 15.02 -15.27 -23.96
CA ALA A 372 15.32 -16.32 -24.93
C ALA A 372 14.16 -16.53 -25.93
N GLY A 373 13.06 -15.77 -25.80
CA GLY A 373 11.86 -15.84 -26.64
C GLY A 373 10.87 -16.94 -26.22
N ASN A 374 11.08 -17.61 -25.09
CA ASN A 374 10.13 -18.60 -24.58
C ASN A 374 8.86 -17.90 -24.11
N GLN A 375 7.70 -18.49 -24.42
CA GLN A 375 6.40 -17.91 -24.08
C GLN A 375 6.09 -18.07 -22.59
N THR A 376 5.66 -16.96 -21.96
CA THR A 376 5.34 -16.85 -20.53
C THR A 376 3.97 -16.20 -20.30
N GLU A 377 3.07 -16.26 -21.29
CA GLU A 377 1.74 -15.64 -21.26
C GLU A 377 0.94 -15.95 -19.99
N GLU A 378 0.86 -17.22 -19.59
CA GLU A 378 0.09 -17.62 -18.40
C GLU A 378 0.60 -16.93 -17.13
N HIS A 379 1.93 -16.81 -17.02
CA HIS A 379 2.57 -16.11 -15.92
C HIS A 379 2.26 -14.60 -15.98
N ALA A 380 2.40 -13.96 -17.16
CA ALA A 380 2.11 -12.55 -17.35
C ALA A 380 0.66 -12.20 -17.00
N VAL A 381 -0.31 -12.98 -17.50
CA VAL A 381 -1.74 -12.82 -17.22
C VAL A 381 -2.03 -12.95 -15.73
N ARG A 382 -1.42 -13.93 -15.06
CA ARG A 382 -1.59 -14.14 -13.62
C ARG A 382 -1.04 -12.95 -12.82
N LYS A 383 0.18 -12.52 -13.10
CA LYS A 383 0.84 -11.40 -12.41
C LYS A 383 0.11 -10.07 -12.61
N LEU A 384 -0.39 -9.83 -13.83
CA LEU A 384 -1.22 -8.67 -14.13
C LEU A 384 -2.48 -8.66 -13.25
N LYS A 385 -3.19 -9.79 -13.20
CA LYS A 385 -4.42 -9.92 -12.40
C LYS A 385 -4.14 -9.74 -10.91
N GLU A 386 -3.07 -10.34 -10.39
CA GLU A 386 -2.63 -10.16 -9.00
C GLU A 386 -2.37 -8.67 -8.70
N PHE A 387 -1.58 -8.00 -9.53
CA PHE A 387 -1.22 -6.60 -9.33
C PHE A 387 -2.43 -5.66 -9.37
N TYR A 388 -3.20 -5.66 -10.47
CA TYR A 388 -4.34 -4.75 -10.63
C TYR A 388 -5.50 -5.05 -9.68
N SER A 389 -5.62 -6.29 -9.18
CA SER A 389 -6.59 -6.58 -8.13
C SER A 389 -6.20 -5.90 -6.82
N TYR A 390 -4.93 -5.96 -6.43
CA TYR A 390 -4.52 -5.66 -5.05
C TYR A 390 -3.79 -4.35 -4.82
N VAL A 391 -3.17 -3.74 -5.83
CA VAL A 391 -2.26 -2.59 -5.60
C VAL A 391 -2.97 -1.42 -4.92
N THR A 392 -4.19 -1.09 -5.35
CA THR A 392 -5.00 0.00 -4.76
C THR A 392 -5.65 -0.38 -3.43
N MET A 393 -5.75 -1.68 -3.13
CA MET A 393 -6.24 -2.18 -1.84
C MET A 393 -5.14 -2.15 -0.77
N VAL A 394 -4.00 -2.78 -1.08
CA VAL A 394 -2.89 -2.98 -0.15
C VAL A 394 -2.10 -1.69 0.06
N TYR A 395 -2.02 -0.85 -0.97
CA TYR A 395 -1.29 0.42 -0.95
C TYR A 395 -2.20 1.60 -1.30
N PRO A 396 -3.04 2.07 -0.35
CA PRO A 396 -3.99 3.15 -0.59
C PRO A 396 -3.33 4.52 -0.88
N GLN A 397 -2.01 4.64 -0.69
CA GLN A 397 -1.20 5.78 -1.13
C GLN A 397 -1.05 5.86 -2.64
N VAL A 398 -1.31 4.78 -3.39
CA VAL A 398 -1.27 4.75 -4.85
C VAL A 398 -2.41 5.58 -5.41
N LYS A 399 -2.06 6.61 -6.19
CA LYS A 399 -2.96 7.57 -6.85
C LYS A 399 -2.84 7.58 -8.36
N GLY A 400 -1.91 6.81 -8.93
CA GLY A 400 -1.96 6.48 -10.35
C GLY A 400 -1.21 5.21 -10.72
N VAL A 401 -1.57 4.61 -11.85
CA VAL A 401 -0.91 3.43 -12.43
C VAL A 401 -0.76 3.57 -13.94
N MET A 402 0.48 3.54 -14.43
CA MET A 402 0.79 3.64 -15.86
C MET A 402 1.29 2.30 -16.41
N TYR A 403 0.59 1.73 -17.38
CA TYR A 403 1.00 0.49 -18.04
C TYR A 403 1.96 0.77 -19.21
N PHE A 404 3.07 0.05 -19.24
CA PHE A 404 4.09 0.11 -20.28
C PHE A 404 3.69 -0.74 -21.49
N ASN A 405 2.84 -0.19 -22.36
CA ASN A 405 2.28 -0.87 -23.53
C ASN A 405 3.26 -0.84 -24.73
N LYS A 406 4.41 -1.52 -24.61
CA LYS A 406 5.43 -1.55 -25.68
C LYS A 406 5.79 -2.95 -26.15
N ASP A 407 5.95 -3.04 -27.47
CA ASP A 407 6.56 -4.17 -28.18
C ASP A 407 8.09 -3.96 -28.19
N MET A 408 8.81 -4.87 -27.53
CA MET A 408 10.26 -4.88 -27.43
C MET A 408 10.77 -6.31 -27.13
N GLU A 409 12.06 -6.49 -26.89
CA GLU A 409 12.67 -7.83 -26.66
C GLU A 409 11.92 -8.66 -25.61
N LYS A 410 11.59 -8.05 -24.47
CA LYS A 410 10.53 -8.52 -23.58
C LYS A 410 9.26 -7.78 -23.96
N ASP A 411 8.29 -8.48 -24.50
CA ASP A 411 7.08 -7.88 -25.04
C ASP A 411 6.04 -7.70 -23.93
N PHE A 412 5.66 -6.44 -23.73
CA PHE A 412 4.67 -6.00 -22.75
C PHE A 412 3.37 -5.55 -23.43
N SER A 413 3.32 -5.57 -24.77
CA SER A 413 2.25 -4.95 -25.53
C SER A 413 0.90 -5.65 -25.36
N LEU A 414 -0.13 -4.85 -25.12
CA LEU A 414 -1.52 -5.33 -25.06
C LEU A 414 -2.08 -5.66 -26.45
N THR A 415 -1.45 -5.16 -27.52
CA THR A 415 -1.83 -5.45 -28.91
C THR A 415 -1.24 -6.77 -29.40
N GLY A 416 -0.06 -7.16 -28.90
CA GLY A 416 0.61 -8.39 -29.33
C GLY A 416 0.07 -9.65 -28.65
N ASN A 417 -0.64 -9.52 -27.51
CA ASN A 417 -1.19 -10.66 -26.78
C ASN A 417 -2.66 -10.47 -26.36
N ALA A 418 -3.57 -11.22 -26.98
CA ALA A 418 -5.01 -11.11 -26.72
C ALA A 418 -5.43 -11.51 -25.30
N ALA A 419 -4.76 -12.49 -24.70
CA ALA A 419 -5.08 -12.95 -23.34
C ALA A 419 -4.67 -11.89 -22.31
N LEU A 420 -3.48 -11.30 -22.46
CA LEU A 420 -3.00 -10.21 -21.62
C LEU A 420 -3.86 -8.95 -21.78
N SER A 421 -4.24 -8.62 -23.02
CA SER A 421 -5.16 -7.52 -23.37
C SER A 421 -6.51 -7.65 -22.66
N GLU A 422 -7.11 -8.85 -22.71
CA GLU A 422 -8.37 -9.11 -22.04
C GLU A 422 -8.24 -9.09 -20.51
N ALA A 423 -7.15 -9.66 -19.98
CA ALA A 423 -6.86 -9.62 -18.55
C ALA A 423 -6.72 -8.17 -18.05
N TYR A 424 -6.03 -7.30 -18.80
CA TYR A 424 -5.91 -5.87 -18.51
C TYR A 424 -7.26 -5.18 -18.45
N ARG A 425 -8.07 -5.30 -19.51
CA ARG A 425 -9.42 -4.68 -19.55
C ARG A 425 -10.30 -5.15 -18.39
N GLN A 426 -10.30 -6.45 -18.10
CA GLN A 426 -11.08 -7.00 -16.99
C GLN A 426 -10.60 -6.48 -15.63
N ALA A 427 -9.28 -6.47 -15.41
CA ALA A 427 -8.73 -6.03 -14.13
C ALA A 427 -8.97 -4.54 -13.88
N VAL A 428 -8.85 -3.70 -14.92
CA VAL A 428 -9.19 -2.28 -14.84
C VAL A 428 -10.68 -2.08 -14.54
N ALA A 429 -11.57 -2.75 -15.28
CA ALA A 429 -13.02 -2.60 -15.11
C ALA A 429 -13.53 -3.11 -13.75
N GLN A 430 -12.82 -4.05 -13.13
CA GLN A 430 -13.20 -4.65 -11.84
C GLN A 430 -12.59 -3.94 -10.63
N ASN A 431 -11.59 -3.08 -10.81
CA ASN A 431 -10.98 -2.32 -9.72
C ASN A 431 -11.79 -1.04 -9.48
N VAL A 432 -12.52 -0.99 -8.36
CA VAL A 432 -13.44 0.12 -8.08
C VAL A 432 -12.72 1.43 -7.79
N ALA A 433 -11.43 1.39 -7.43
CA ALA A 433 -10.63 2.56 -7.12
C ALA A 433 -10.07 3.27 -8.36
N LEU A 434 -10.00 2.58 -9.51
CA LEU A 434 -9.57 3.19 -10.76
C LEU A 434 -10.68 4.09 -11.31
N GLN A 435 -10.34 5.35 -11.56
CA GLN A 435 -11.33 6.34 -12.02
C GLN A 435 -11.71 6.10 -13.47
N SER A 436 -13.00 6.17 -13.78
CA SER A 436 -13.50 6.15 -15.17
C SER A 436 -13.55 7.54 -15.83
N SER A 437 -13.18 8.60 -15.10
CA SER A 437 -13.07 9.97 -15.61
C SER A 437 -12.15 10.80 -14.74
N VAL A 438 -11.47 11.79 -15.34
CA VAL A 438 -10.48 12.65 -14.66
C VAL A 438 -11.09 13.44 -13.49
N THR A 439 -12.34 13.89 -13.62
CA THR A 439 -13.01 14.76 -12.63
C THR A 439 -14.03 14.02 -11.75
N GLY A 440 -14.19 12.71 -11.93
CA GLY A 440 -15.19 11.91 -11.23
C GLY A 440 -14.72 11.45 -9.85
N SER A 441 -15.67 11.30 -8.92
CA SER A 441 -15.43 10.51 -7.70
C SER A 441 -15.70 9.04 -8.01
N THR A 442 -14.87 8.14 -7.48
CA THR A 442 -15.12 6.71 -7.53
C THR A 442 -15.07 6.12 -6.12
N ARG A 443 -15.60 4.90 -5.98
CA ARG A 443 -15.49 4.12 -4.75
C ARG A 443 -14.04 3.74 -4.51
N GLY A 444 -13.70 3.31 -3.31
CA GLY A 444 -12.39 2.75 -3.02
C GLY A 444 -12.50 1.55 -2.11
N TYR A 445 -11.36 1.15 -1.57
CA TYR A 445 -11.27 0.07 -0.61
C TYR A 445 -10.86 0.65 0.74
N THR A 446 -11.49 0.15 1.79
CA THR A 446 -11.09 0.43 3.16
C THR A 446 -10.87 -0.86 3.93
N ARG A 447 -9.95 -0.87 4.88
CA ARG A 447 -9.78 -2.04 5.74
C ARG A 447 -11.06 -2.30 6.53
N PHE A 448 -11.46 -3.56 6.62
CA PHE A 448 -12.67 -3.94 7.37
C PHE A 448 -12.65 -3.39 8.79
N SER A 449 -11.50 -3.43 9.46
CA SER A 449 -11.29 -2.91 10.81
C SER A 449 -11.57 -1.41 10.98
N THR A 450 -11.68 -0.65 9.89
CA THR A 450 -11.86 0.80 9.90
C THR A 450 -13.26 1.25 9.47
N ILE A 451 -14.15 0.31 9.10
CA ILE A 451 -15.51 0.64 8.69
C ILE A 451 -16.23 1.40 9.79
N ASN A 452 -16.84 2.52 9.40
CA ASN A 452 -17.65 3.36 10.25
C ASN A 452 -18.57 4.24 9.40
N GLU A 453 -19.45 3.62 8.61
CA GLU A 453 -20.35 4.31 7.67
C GLU A 453 -21.65 3.53 7.44
N SER A 454 -22.63 4.14 6.78
CA SER A 454 -23.84 3.43 6.31
C SER A 454 -23.56 2.65 5.03
N LEU A 455 -23.75 1.33 5.07
CA LEU A 455 -23.52 0.44 3.93
C LEU A 455 -24.79 -0.35 3.62
N ASP A 456 -25.16 -0.43 2.34
CA ASP A 456 -26.25 -1.30 1.90
C ASP A 456 -25.78 -2.77 1.86
N SER A 457 -24.50 -3.01 1.56
CA SER A 457 -23.88 -4.34 1.59
C SER A 457 -22.39 -4.27 1.94
N LEU A 458 -21.89 -5.31 2.60
CA LEU A 458 -20.46 -5.54 2.76
C LEU A 458 -19.95 -6.29 1.53
N ASN A 459 -19.30 -5.57 0.61
CA ASN A 459 -18.61 -6.16 -0.53
C ASN A 459 -17.15 -6.42 -0.12
N LEU A 460 -16.89 -7.65 0.30
CA LEU A 460 -15.63 -8.08 0.90
C LEU A 460 -14.62 -8.51 -0.17
N SER A 461 -13.35 -8.28 0.10
CA SER A 461 -12.21 -8.84 -0.66
C SER A 461 -11.06 -9.14 0.30
N VAL A 462 -10.25 -10.15 -0.02
CA VAL A 462 -9.12 -10.55 0.82
C VAL A 462 -7.86 -10.61 -0.01
N TYR A 463 -6.81 -9.93 0.45
CA TYR A 463 -5.46 -10.17 -0.07
C TYR A 463 -4.82 -11.27 0.76
N ALA A 464 -4.46 -12.38 0.11
CA ALA A 464 -3.70 -13.47 0.71
C ALA A 464 -2.72 -14.02 -0.33
N SER A 465 -1.43 -14.07 0.03
CA SER A 465 -0.37 -14.57 -0.82
C SER A 465 0.66 -15.30 0.02
N TYR A 466 1.11 -16.46 -0.46
CA TYR A 466 2.17 -17.26 0.15
C TYR A 466 3.22 -17.60 -0.93
N PRO A 467 4.50 -17.78 -0.56
CA PRO A 467 5.57 -18.08 -1.52
C PRO A 467 5.51 -19.54 -1.97
N THR A 468 4.49 -19.88 -2.77
CA THR A 468 4.22 -21.24 -3.25
C THR A 468 3.48 -21.22 -4.59
N GLN A 469 3.53 -22.35 -5.29
CA GLN A 469 2.73 -22.61 -6.48
C GLN A 469 1.36 -23.22 -6.16
N GLU A 470 1.14 -23.64 -4.91
CA GLU A 470 -0.14 -24.18 -4.46
C GLU A 470 -1.21 -23.07 -4.42
N PRO A 471 -2.45 -23.37 -4.84
CA PRO A 471 -3.52 -22.38 -4.85
C PRO A 471 -3.88 -21.92 -3.43
N VAL A 472 -4.24 -20.65 -3.32
CA VAL A 472 -4.82 -20.07 -2.10
C VAL A 472 -6.34 -20.16 -2.21
N SER A 473 -6.99 -20.58 -1.13
CA SER A 473 -8.46 -20.58 -1.01
C SER A 473 -8.89 -19.74 0.19
N VAL A 474 -10.02 -19.05 0.03
CA VAL A 474 -10.62 -18.19 1.06
C VAL A 474 -12.08 -18.57 1.23
N SER A 475 -12.53 -18.69 2.47
CA SER A 475 -13.95 -18.89 2.80
C SER A 475 -14.39 -17.91 3.88
N TYR A 476 -15.68 -17.58 3.87
CA TYR A 476 -16.25 -16.55 4.72
C TYR A 476 -17.41 -17.11 5.55
N THR A 477 -17.57 -16.56 6.75
CA THR A 477 -18.70 -16.83 7.64
C THR A 477 -19.21 -15.55 8.28
N ILE A 478 -20.52 -15.47 8.54
CA ILE A 478 -21.14 -14.48 9.43
C ILE A 478 -21.78 -15.24 10.58
N ASP A 479 -21.39 -14.91 11.80
CA ASP A 479 -21.84 -15.58 13.04
C ASP A 479 -21.67 -17.11 12.99
N GLY A 480 -20.60 -17.56 12.33
CA GLY A 480 -20.28 -18.98 12.12
C GLY A 480 -21.04 -19.66 10.96
N GLY A 481 -22.00 -18.99 10.33
CA GLY A 481 -22.69 -19.49 9.14
C GLY A 481 -21.94 -19.13 7.85
N HIS A 482 -21.71 -20.10 6.97
CA HIS A 482 -21.03 -19.87 5.69
C HIS A 482 -21.81 -18.92 4.78
N ILE A 483 -21.08 -18.02 4.10
CA ILE A 483 -21.62 -17.18 3.04
C ILE A 483 -20.98 -17.53 1.69
N PRO A 484 -21.68 -17.36 0.56
CA PRO A 484 -21.11 -17.56 -0.77
C PRO A 484 -19.92 -16.62 -1.05
N SER A 485 -18.90 -17.15 -1.70
CA SER A 485 -17.70 -16.39 -2.11
C SER A 485 -17.16 -16.86 -3.45
N GLU A 486 -16.41 -15.98 -4.10
CA GLU A 486 -15.66 -16.26 -5.33
C GLU A 486 -14.34 -16.97 -5.00
N GLU A 487 -13.96 -17.96 -5.79
CA GLU A 487 -12.67 -18.65 -5.68
C GLU A 487 -11.53 -17.90 -6.40
N ALA A 488 -11.87 -16.98 -7.30
CA ALA A 488 -10.90 -16.18 -8.04
C ALA A 488 -10.52 -14.91 -7.26
N LEU A 489 -9.33 -14.36 -7.53
CA LEU A 489 -8.90 -13.07 -7.00
C LEU A 489 -9.94 -11.97 -7.33
N PRO A 490 -10.26 -11.05 -6.40
CA PRO A 490 -9.70 -10.87 -5.06
C PRO A 490 -10.47 -11.61 -3.94
N PHE A 491 -10.98 -12.82 -4.23
CA PHE A 491 -11.74 -13.68 -3.34
C PHE A 491 -12.98 -13.00 -2.77
N ARG A 492 -13.86 -12.49 -3.64
CA ARG A 492 -14.97 -11.63 -3.22
C ARG A 492 -16.04 -12.40 -2.44
N ALA A 493 -16.67 -11.72 -1.49
CA ALA A 493 -17.92 -12.18 -0.87
C ALA A 493 -18.85 -10.99 -0.66
N ARG A 494 -20.16 -11.24 -0.60
CA ARG A 494 -21.15 -10.18 -0.38
C ARG A 494 -22.09 -10.53 0.76
N VAL A 495 -22.27 -9.60 1.68
CA VAL A 495 -23.28 -9.67 2.74
C VAL A 495 -24.24 -8.50 2.57
N ASP A 496 -25.54 -8.78 2.46
CA ASP A 496 -26.57 -7.75 2.52
C ASP A 496 -26.73 -7.29 3.98
N VAL A 497 -26.43 -6.02 4.26
CA VAL A 497 -26.49 -5.47 5.62
C VAL A 497 -27.92 -5.46 6.13
N GLY A 498 -28.91 -5.29 5.25
CA GLY A 498 -30.34 -5.33 5.62
C GLY A 498 -30.82 -6.71 6.07
N SER A 499 -30.06 -7.77 5.77
CA SER A 499 -30.37 -9.14 6.22
C SER A 499 -29.91 -9.41 7.66
N LEU A 500 -29.05 -8.55 8.21
CA LEU A 500 -28.47 -8.71 9.55
C LEU A 500 -29.36 -8.05 10.60
N THR A 501 -29.45 -8.68 11.77
CA THR A 501 -30.19 -8.10 12.91
C THR A 501 -29.43 -6.93 13.51
N PRO A 502 -30.07 -5.87 14.00
CA PRO A 502 -29.35 -4.83 14.73
C PRO A 502 -28.61 -5.41 15.95
N GLY A 503 -27.31 -5.14 16.06
CA GLY A 503 -26.48 -5.69 17.13
C GLY A 503 -25.08 -6.08 16.68
N LYS A 504 -24.41 -6.88 17.53
CA LYS A 504 -23.07 -7.41 17.27
C LYS A 504 -23.14 -8.62 16.34
N HIS A 505 -22.23 -8.66 15.39
CA HIS A 505 -21.96 -9.78 14.49
C HIS A 505 -20.46 -10.08 14.45
N THR A 506 -20.11 -11.27 13.99
CA THR A 506 -18.71 -11.68 13.78
C THR A 506 -18.52 -12.17 12.35
N LEU A 507 -17.63 -11.51 11.61
CA LEU A 507 -17.11 -11.98 10.33
C LEU A 507 -15.96 -12.95 10.59
N GLY A 508 -16.07 -14.20 10.11
CA GLY A 508 -14.96 -15.14 10.07
C GLY A 508 -14.40 -15.28 8.66
N VAL A 509 -13.09 -15.20 8.50
CA VAL A 509 -12.37 -15.40 7.24
C VAL A 509 -11.35 -16.50 7.43
N ALA A 510 -11.49 -17.61 6.71
CA ALA A 510 -10.55 -18.72 6.74
C ALA A 510 -9.76 -18.79 5.43
N ILE A 511 -8.45 -18.94 5.55
CA ILE A 511 -7.51 -19.02 4.43
C ILE A 511 -6.78 -20.35 4.51
N SER A 512 -6.73 -21.06 3.38
CA SER A 512 -6.02 -22.34 3.27
C SER A 512 -5.12 -22.34 2.06
N CYS A 513 -3.87 -22.76 2.25
CA CYS A 513 -2.87 -22.95 1.20
C CYS A 513 -1.86 -24.00 1.66
N ALA A 514 -1.63 -25.05 0.87
CA ALA A 514 -0.80 -26.19 1.27
C ALA A 514 -1.17 -26.71 2.69
N ASN A 515 -0.22 -26.73 3.63
CA ASN A 515 -0.45 -27.12 5.04
C ASN A 515 -0.73 -25.92 5.96
N THR A 516 -0.93 -24.73 5.41
CA THR A 516 -1.33 -23.54 6.16
C THR A 516 -2.85 -23.42 6.18
N TYR A 517 -3.41 -23.33 7.37
CA TYR A 517 -4.82 -23.01 7.60
C TYR A 517 -4.94 -22.00 8.74
N GLU A 518 -5.42 -20.81 8.43
CA GLU A 518 -5.63 -19.73 9.41
C GLU A 518 -7.08 -19.26 9.36
N THR A 519 -7.62 -18.85 10.51
CA THR A 519 -8.96 -18.26 10.60
C THR A 519 -8.91 -16.98 11.41
N PHE A 520 -9.44 -15.91 10.83
CA PHE A 520 -9.48 -14.57 11.39
C PHE A 520 -10.91 -14.20 11.71
N PHE A 521 -11.13 -13.55 12.86
CA PHE A 521 -12.46 -13.14 13.30
C PHE A 521 -12.48 -11.62 13.53
N TYR A 522 -13.48 -10.96 12.95
CA TYR A 522 -13.67 -9.53 13.04
C TYR A 522 -15.07 -9.26 13.59
N ASP A 523 -15.12 -8.72 14.79
CA ASP A 523 -16.38 -8.25 15.35
C ASP A 523 -16.78 -6.93 14.67
N PHE A 524 -18.06 -6.85 14.31
CA PHE A 524 -18.67 -5.63 13.82
C PHE A 524 -20.09 -5.49 14.36
N TYR A 525 -20.67 -4.33 14.18
CA TYR A 525 -21.97 -3.96 14.72
C TYR A 525 -22.79 -3.37 13.58
N VAL A 526 -24.04 -3.80 13.50
CA VAL A 526 -25.04 -3.28 12.55
C VAL A 526 -26.08 -2.49 13.32
N GLY A 527 -26.23 -1.21 12.96
CA GLY A 527 -27.18 -0.30 13.56
C GLY A 527 -28.60 -0.59 13.09
N LYS A 528 -29.61 -0.06 13.81
CA LYS A 528 -31.00 -0.09 13.30
C LYS A 528 -31.13 0.68 11.99
N ASN A 529 -30.16 1.55 11.72
CA ASN A 529 -30.02 2.35 10.53
C ASN A 529 -29.04 1.77 9.49
N GLY A 530 -28.71 0.47 9.51
CA GLY A 530 -27.78 -0.12 8.53
C GLY A 530 -26.38 0.53 8.56
N PHE A 531 -26.09 1.34 9.58
CA PHE A 531 -24.75 1.80 9.86
C PHE A 531 -23.92 0.61 10.30
N VAL A 532 -22.73 0.46 9.74
CA VAL A 532 -21.81 -0.61 10.07
C VAL A 532 -20.61 -0.03 10.77
N SER A 533 -20.15 -0.73 11.81
CA SER A 533 -18.94 -0.36 12.52
C SER A 533 -18.20 -1.53 13.13
N THR A 534 -16.88 -1.43 13.21
CA THR A 534 -16.03 -2.37 13.97
C THR A 534 -15.88 -2.04 15.46
N VAL A 535 -16.28 -0.85 15.89
CA VAL A 535 -16.47 -0.50 17.31
C VAL A 535 -17.95 -0.57 17.71
N PRO A 536 -18.27 -0.91 18.97
CA PRO A 536 -19.66 -0.92 19.45
C PRO A 536 -20.40 0.39 19.17
N PHE A 537 -21.73 0.32 19.04
CA PHE A 537 -22.57 1.51 19.05
C PHE A 537 -22.69 2.06 20.47
N GLU A 538 -22.30 3.31 20.65
CA GLU A 538 -22.87 4.13 21.71
C GLU A 538 -24.07 4.87 21.12
N ASN A 539 -25.28 4.49 21.53
CA ASN A 539 -26.55 5.14 21.17
C ASN A 539 -26.71 5.42 19.66
N ASP A 540 -26.94 4.38 18.85
CA ASP A 540 -27.18 4.50 17.40
C ASP A 540 -28.45 5.31 17.11
N ILE A 541 -28.32 6.41 16.36
CA ILE A 541 -29.41 7.35 16.10
C ILE A 541 -29.66 7.47 14.59
N ALA A 542 -30.89 7.22 14.16
CA ALA A 542 -31.36 7.46 12.80
C ALA A 542 -31.90 8.90 12.65
N VAL A 543 -31.85 9.46 11.44
CA VAL A 543 -32.52 10.73 11.11
C VAL A 543 -33.31 10.58 9.82
N THR A 544 -34.54 11.10 9.80
CA THR A 544 -35.37 11.20 8.59
C THR A 544 -35.72 12.66 8.32
N VAL A 545 -35.82 13.03 7.05
CA VAL A 545 -36.33 14.32 6.58
C VAL A 545 -37.48 14.01 5.63
N ASN A 546 -38.68 14.52 5.92
CA ASN A 546 -39.91 14.28 5.14
C ASN A 546 -40.20 12.78 4.90
N GLY A 547 -39.88 11.93 5.88
CA GLY A 547 -40.06 10.48 5.80
C GLY A 547 -38.97 9.74 5.02
N GLU A 548 -38.08 10.46 4.33
CA GLU A 548 -36.90 9.88 3.70
C GLU A 548 -35.74 9.86 4.68
N ARG A 549 -34.93 8.80 4.62
CA ARG A 549 -33.83 8.61 5.56
C ARG A 549 -32.58 9.33 5.09
N VAL A 550 -31.95 10.06 6.01
CA VAL A 550 -30.67 10.72 5.76
C VAL A 550 -29.55 9.71 5.97
N LYS A 551 -28.72 9.50 4.94
CA LYS A 551 -27.46 8.75 5.06
C LYS A 551 -26.38 9.68 5.62
N PHE A 552 -25.58 9.19 6.55
CA PHE A 552 -24.50 9.95 7.16
C PHE A 552 -23.17 9.22 7.01
N ASP A 553 -22.12 9.98 6.70
CA ASP A 553 -20.73 9.52 6.60
C ASP A 553 -20.02 9.47 7.96
N ALA A 554 -20.65 10.01 9.01
CA ALA A 554 -20.27 9.84 10.40
C ALA A 554 -21.50 9.70 11.29
N ARG A 555 -21.32 9.09 12.47
CA ARG A 555 -22.47 8.84 13.35
C ARG A 555 -23.05 10.12 13.92
N PRO A 556 -24.38 10.25 13.93
CA PRO A 556 -25.04 11.11 14.89
C PRO A 556 -24.69 10.69 16.33
N ARG A 557 -24.61 11.66 17.25
CA ARG A 557 -24.27 11.42 18.66
C ARG A 557 -25.18 12.22 19.56
N ILE A 558 -25.52 11.68 20.73
CA ILE A 558 -26.08 12.49 21.82
C ILE A 558 -24.90 13.05 22.63
N ILE A 559 -24.79 14.38 22.67
CA ILE A 559 -23.85 15.12 23.51
C ILE A 559 -24.67 16.14 24.29
N ASP A 560 -24.54 16.13 25.62
CA ASP A 560 -25.29 17.01 26.53
C ASP A 560 -26.80 17.06 26.23
N ASP A 561 -27.43 15.88 26.10
CA ASP A 561 -28.85 15.70 25.75
C ASP A 561 -29.29 16.36 24.44
N ARG A 562 -28.36 16.54 23.49
CA ARG A 562 -28.66 16.99 22.12
C ARG A 562 -28.10 16.03 21.10
N THR A 563 -28.92 15.70 20.10
CA THR A 563 -28.48 14.92 18.94
C THR A 563 -27.70 15.83 17.98
N LEU A 564 -26.41 15.57 17.87
CA LEU A 564 -25.52 16.16 16.89
C LEU A 564 -25.42 15.23 15.67
N VAL A 565 -25.45 15.80 14.47
CA VAL A 565 -25.42 15.07 13.19
C VAL A 565 -24.35 15.66 12.28
N PRO A 566 -23.76 14.90 11.34
CA PRO A 566 -22.85 15.46 10.34
C PRO A 566 -23.50 16.61 9.59
N LEU A 567 -22.80 17.73 9.62
CA LEU A 567 -23.29 19.02 9.18
C LEU A 567 -23.76 18.98 7.72
N ARG A 568 -22.87 18.59 6.81
CA ARG A 568 -23.15 18.69 5.37
C ARG A 568 -24.39 17.91 4.98
N ALA A 569 -24.47 16.65 5.41
CA ALA A 569 -25.58 15.76 5.11
C ALA A 569 -26.93 16.28 5.59
N ILE A 570 -27.02 16.85 6.82
CA ILE A 570 -28.31 17.38 7.29
C ILE A 570 -28.74 18.64 6.55
N PHE A 571 -27.81 19.53 6.21
CA PHE A 571 -28.13 20.75 5.45
C PHE A 571 -28.55 20.42 4.01
N GLU A 572 -27.83 19.50 3.35
CA GLU A 572 -28.16 19.05 1.99
C GLU A 572 -29.48 18.29 1.94
N ALA A 573 -29.76 17.43 2.93
CA ALA A 573 -31.05 16.74 3.05
C ALA A 573 -32.23 17.72 3.25
N LEU A 574 -31.96 18.90 3.83
CA LEU A 574 -32.91 19.99 3.94
C LEU A 574 -32.94 20.89 2.70
N GLY A 575 -32.18 20.60 1.64
CA GLY A 575 -32.14 21.39 0.41
C GLY A 575 -31.35 22.70 0.51
N ALA A 576 -30.42 22.81 1.46
CA ALA A 576 -29.54 23.97 1.61
C ALA A 576 -28.20 23.75 0.89
N GLN A 577 -27.66 24.82 0.30
CA GLN A 577 -26.29 24.85 -0.23
C GLN A 577 -25.32 25.23 0.88
N VAL A 578 -24.26 24.45 1.08
CA VAL A 578 -23.30 24.65 2.17
C VAL A 578 -21.96 25.15 1.64
N ASN A 579 -21.46 26.22 2.25
CA ASN A 579 -20.12 26.76 2.03
C ASN A 579 -19.30 26.70 3.33
N TRP A 580 -18.02 26.33 3.22
CA TRP A 580 -17.09 26.24 4.33
C TRP A 580 -15.91 27.19 4.13
N ASN A 581 -15.63 28.01 5.15
CA ASN A 581 -14.45 28.85 5.20
C ASN A 581 -13.47 28.27 6.23
N ALA A 582 -12.35 27.73 5.73
CA ALA A 582 -11.34 27.07 6.56
C ALA A 582 -10.60 28.04 7.50
N ASP A 583 -10.30 29.25 7.03
CA ASP A 583 -9.53 30.26 7.79
C ASP A 583 -10.26 30.70 9.06
N THR A 584 -11.58 30.87 8.95
CA THR A 584 -12.44 31.35 10.03
C THR A 584 -13.21 30.23 10.73
N LYS A 585 -13.05 28.98 10.27
CA LYS A 585 -13.83 27.82 10.70
C LYS A 585 -15.34 28.08 10.70
N THR A 586 -15.81 28.78 9.67
CA THR A 586 -17.21 29.23 9.56
C THR A 586 -17.92 28.48 8.46
N VAL A 587 -19.11 28.00 8.78
CA VAL A 587 -20.06 27.37 7.86
C VAL A 587 -21.11 28.41 7.52
N THR A 588 -21.45 28.53 6.25
CA THR A 588 -22.63 29.26 5.78
C THR A 588 -23.47 28.31 4.95
N ALA A 589 -24.77 28.23 5.23
CA ALA A 589 -25.71 27.41 4.51
C ALA A 589 -26.91 28.24 4.04
N GLU A 590 -27.30 28.09 2.79
CA GLU A 590 -28.34 28.90 2.16
C GLU A 590 -29.44 28.02 1.58
N ARG A 591 -30.69 28.32 1.96
CA ARG A 591 -31.89 27.70 1.39
C ARG A 591 -32.92 28.78 1.11
N GLN A 592 -33.24 29.00 -0.17
CA GLN A 592 -34.15 30.07 -0.59
C GLN A 592 -33.71 31.43 0.01
N GLU A 593 -34.56 32.08 0.80
CA GLU A 593 -34.27 33.37 1.47
C GLU A 593 -33.67 33.21 2.88
N THR A 594 -33.33 31.98 3.30
CA THR A 594 -32.78 31.69 4.63
C THR A 594 -31.29 31.38 4.52
N GLN A 595 -30.47 32.24 5.13
CA GLN A 595 -29.06 32.03 5.34
C GLN A 595 -28.82 31.66 6.81
N VAL A 596 -28.10 30.57 7.04
CA VAL A 596 -27.67 30.11 8.36
C VAL A 596 -26.15 30.14 8.40
N SER A 597 -25.55 30.75 9.41
CA SER A 597 -24.09 30.71 9.59
C SER A 597 -23.69 30.38 11.02
N LEU A 598 -22.62 29.61 11.18
CA LEU A 598 -22.08 29.24 12.49
C LEU A 598 -20.57 29.06 12.42
N THR A 599 -19.91 29.31 13.54
CA THR A 599 -18.47 29.07 13.71
C THR A 599 -18.27 27.86 14.61
N ILE A 600 -17.38 26.95 14.23
CA ILE A 600 -17.13 25.72 15.00
C ILE A 600 -16.58 26.06 16.39
N GLY A 601 -17.10 25.40 17.41
CA GLY A 601 -16.78 25.66 18.82
C GLY A 601 -17.51 26.86 19.44
N SER A 602 -18.31 27.60 18.66
CA SER A 602 -19.14 28.69 19.15
C SER A 602 -20.57 28.23 19.43
N ASN A 603 -21.18 28.77 20.48
CA ASN A 603 -22.62 28.62 20.74
C ASN A 603 -23.47 29.63 19.95
N ALA A 604 -22.87 30.45 19.09
CA ALA A 604 -23.59 31.39 18.25
C ALA A 604 -23.93 30.77 16.90
N LEU A 605 -25.22 30.80 16.55
CA LEU A 605 -25.79 30.51 15.24
C LEU A 605 -26.43 31.80 14.73
N PHE A 606 -26.25 32.16 13.47
CA PHE A 606 -26.94 33.30 12.87
C PHE A 606 -27.93 32.80 11.82
N VAL A 607 -29.17 33.30 11.87
CA VAL A 607 -30.21 33.03 10.87
C VAL A 607 -30.63 34.37 10.29
N ASN A 608 -30.35 34.61 9.00
CA ASN A 608 -30.58 35.89 8.33
C ASN A 608 -29.96 37.09 9.08
N GLY A 609 -28.78 36.88 9.67
CA GLY A 609 -28.08 37.89 10.47
C GLY A 609 -28.57 38.03 11.92
N GLU A 610 -29.67 37.39 12.30
CA GLU A 610 -30.14 37.35 13.69
C GLU A 610 -29.45 36.24 14.47
N GLN A 611 -28.87 36.58 15.63
CA GLN A 611 -28.18 35.61 16.47
C GLN A 611 -29.15 34.76 17.28
N LYS A 612 -28.98 33.43 17.20
CA LYS A 612 -29.55 32.41 18.07
C LYS A 612 -28.44 31.71 18.86
N THR A 613 -28.78 31.19 20.03
CA THR A 613 -27.85 30.42 20.86
C THR A 613 -28.08 28.93 20.67
N LEU A 614 -27.00 28.19 20.38
CA LEU A 614 -26.99 26.74 20.39
C LEU A 614 -26.84 26.23 21.82
N ASP A 615 -27.63 25.21 22.18
CA ASP A 615 -27.50 24.52 23.47
C ASP A 615 -26.15 23.79 23.59
N VAL A 616 -25.66 23.26 22.47
CA VAL A 616 -24.36 22.60 22.33
C VAL A 616 -23.68 23.15 21.09
N PRO A 617 -22.41 23.57 21.14
CA PRO A 617 -21.73 24.13 19.98
C PRO A 617 -21.59 23.07 18.88
N ALA A 618 -21.40 23.52 17.63
CA ALA A 618 -20.91 22.63 16.60
C ALA A 618 -19.48 22.17 16.94
N GLN A 619 -19.18 20.89 16.77
CA GLN A 619 -17.91 20.28 17.20
C GLN A 619 -17.30 19.44 16.09
N ILE A 620 -15.97 19.35 16.08
CA ILE A 620 -15.25 18.40 15.23
C ILE A 620 -14.96 17.14 16.04
N ILE A 621 -15.46 16.00 15.58
CA ILE A 621 -15.25 14.68 16.18
C ILE A 621 -14.85 13.73 15.05
N GLN A 622 -13.69 13.06 15.17
CA GLN A 622 -13.15 12.14 14.15
C GLN A 622 -13.16 12.80 12.75
N ASP A 623 -12.62 14.02 12.64
CA ASP A 623 -12.52 14.80 11.40
C ASP A 623 -13.86 15.12 10.71
N ARG A 624 -14.99 15.03 11.45
CA ARG A 624 -16.31 15.45 10.98
C ARG A 624 -16.91 16.53 11.86
N THR A 625 -17.46 17.54 11.21
CA THR A 625 -18.20 18.60 11.89
C THR A 625 -19.61 18.13 12.18
N LEU A 626 -19.97 18.03 13.45
CA LEU A 626 -21.31 17.69 13.90
C LEU A 626 -22.03 18.92 14.44
N VAL A 627 -23.33 19.03 14.15
CA VAL A 627 -24.20 20.16 14.53
C VAL A 627 -25.48 19.67 15.20
N PRO A 628 -26.06 20.41 16.16
CA PRO A 628 -27.34 20.04 16.76
C PRO A 628 -28.47 20.04 15.72
N VAL A 629 -29.02 18.86 15.43
CA VAL A 629 -30.01 18.66 14.36
C VAL A 629 -31.23 19.57 14.50
N ARG A 630 -31.72 19.74 15.73
CA ARG A 630 -32.88 20.57 16.04
C ARG A 630 -32.66 22.03 15.68
N ALA A 631 -31.54 22.60 16.11
CA ALA A 631 -31.23 24.01 15.86
C ALA A 631 -31.12 24.31 14.36
N ILE A 632 -30.57 23.38 13.58
CA ILE A 632 -30.45 23.52 12.14
C ILE A 632 -31.83 23.39 11.46
N ALA A 633 -32.57 22.33 11.75
CA ALA A 633 -33.88 22.09 11.14
C ALA A 633 -34.88 23.22 11.46
N GLU A 634 -34.93 23.68 12.72
CA GLU A 634 -35.80 24.79 13.13
C GLU A 634 -35.41 26.11 12.45
N SER A 635 -34.13 26.32 12.11
CA SER A 635 -33.69 27.50 11.38
C SER A 635 -34.27 27.57 9.97
N PHE A 636 -34.58 26.41 9.38
CA PHE A 636 -35.28 26.30 8.10
C PHE A 636 -36.79 26.11 8.23
N ARG A 637 -37.35 26.35 9.43
CA ARG A 637 -38.78 26.22 9.76
C ARG A 637 -39.31 24.78 9.68
N CYS A 638 -38.46 23.78 9.88
CA CYS A 638 -38.89 22.38 10.01
C CYS A 638 -39.25 22.04 11.45
N ILE A 639 -40.08 21.02 11.64
CA ILE A 639 -40.41 20.40 12.93
C ILE A 639 -39.46 19.23 13.18
N VAL A 640 -39.02 19.04 14.42
CA VAL A 640 -38.16 17.93 14.83
C VAL A 640 -38.78 17.15 15.99
N ASP A 641 -38.99 15.86 15.79
CA ASP A 641 -39.48 14.92 16.79
C ASP A 641 -38.45 13.80 17.08
N TRP A 642 -38.59 13.13 18.22
CA TRP A 642 -37.70 12.06 18.68
C TRP A 642 -38.48 10.79 19.05
N ASP A 643 -38.22 9.71 18.33
CA ASP A 643 -38.68 8.36 18.65
C ASP A 643 -37.60 7.62 19.46
N GLY A 644 -37.81 7.52 20.77
CA GLY A 644 -36.85 6.88 21.69
C GLY A 644 -36.75 5.37 21.53
N GLU A 645 -37.78 4.68 21.03
CA GLU A 645 -37.71 3.23 20.81
C GLU A 645 -36.90 2.89 19.57
N ARG A 646 -37.09 3.67 18.50
CA ARG A 646 -36.34 3.55 17.25
C ARG A 646 -34.99 4.26 17.29
N GLN A 647 -34.73 5.05 18.33
CA GLN A 647 -33.61 5.99 18.42
C GLN A 647 -33.54 6.85 17.13
N MET A 648 -34.64 7.53 16.81
CA MET A 648 -34.80 8.22 15.53
C MET A 648 -35.24 9.67 15.70
N VAL A 649 -34.52 10.57 15.05
CA VAL A 649 -34.94 11.96 14.83
C VAL A 649 -35.79 12.02 13.57
N MET A 650 -36.98 12.61 13.67
CA MET A 650 -37.87 12.82 12.55
C MET A 650 -37.97 14.32 12.27
N VAL A 651 -37.51 14.73 11.10
CA VAL A 651 -37.59 16.12 10.62
C VAL A 651 -38.68 16.20 9.56
N THR A 652 -39.59 17.16 9.69
CA THR A 652 -40.70 17.35 8.74
C THR A 652 -40.81 18.82 8.39
N GLU A 653 -40.91 19.11 7.09
CA GLU A 653 -41.20 20.46 6.62
C GLU A 653 -42.65 20.85 6.93
N ASN A 654 -42.87 22.14 7.21
CA ASN A 654 -44.19 22.69 7.48
C ASN A 654 -45.03 22.90 6.22
#